data_AF-A0A453F8D4-F1
#
_entry.id   AF-A0A453F8D4-F1
#
_cell.length_a   1.000
_cell.length_b   1.000
_cell.length_c   1.000
_cell.angle_alpha   90.00
_cell.angle_beta   90.00
_cell.angle_gamma   90.00
#
_symmetry.space_group_name_H-M   'P 1'
#
loop_
_entity.id
_entity.type
_entity.pdbx_description
1 polymer ?
#
loop_
_entity_poly.entity_id
_entity_poly.type
_entity_poly.pdbx_seq_one_letter_code
_entity_poly.pdbx_strand_id
1 'polypeptide(L)'
;ATEISKLQSALHDMEQRVEEAAAMKENESAKKAVEEALAQEREKISSLTSEIEGLKVLLVAEREENDVTKKAHANSQERNEELNRKVQDADEMIKQLNDIVKRLEETVREGEALLLTEKQQKEEASAALAESHLRDQAFAIKIEEAEKQITLLQENVERFEYSMADLQSSLTIEKQQHEASVVELAEAQGKIEELLREVGDADEKSTLLETTVQRLEERLTENDALSTTERQENEATKKLLNEVQGKNEELLKKLEDAGKNIVHYQDTTQRLEENVAAVEVSLKDERQQNDVIMKQLADAQVEIVELQRNLEGADKRNSLLQDSLQRLEESTSVMDSQLAIERHENSKLRSELSDARLRIDELLNEAQDNHASLAERDDMIKRLEENVSTKETLLLTEREQNASTSKLLAEEQLKIAELIKNIEEAHRKSDSLQTTIERLEEDGTAKDVLLLTEKQAHEATRKTLVEAQERNEELLKKIHDDDKNILQLQFTIQRLEENTATKENLLLREREQNDATTKSQIESQERSEELLKKFVDVDRKIDLLQDSIERLGESSTTKDALLLSERQEKDAMKKELAEAGEKNGELLMKIEDTNEKIEHLQNTIIKLEEDIAAKDVSLEAARQENDSIRKSLTEAQERNEELLRKISDNEYRIHLLQDTVQKIQVDAISRLSSFVMEKQDSDVAKRALTEAQERNEDLLKRNEDLLNRNNDLVKKIEESGKVITHLQESLQRIEGKAANLEADNHVLRQQAAATPPSTAKSPPSRSKITRIHRSPENGHVLNGELRQAEMRPSAGMPEATPPIGNAPNSSNQKDFEHGEKLQRVLNQKHQPQQPQDDQQWLLTCIPQYLGFSGSKPVATLLIYQCLLHWRSFEAMKTGVFDRILHAINSAIEAEHDVRTLAYWLSNLSALTVLLQRSFKTTRTALSTPQRRRFSSERTFHTSQTSNAGLAYLGGQSVVGATGLPQVEAKYPALLFKQQLVDLIEKVYGMISDSVKKELNPLLELCIQDPRTSHSNLAKSNTNGLGQQNQLAHWLNIVKVLANYLDVLKANHVGVK
;
A
#
# COMPACT_ATOMS: atom_id res chain seq x y z
N ALA A 1 40.62 -162.72 -24.66
CA ALA A 1 39.36 -162.06 -25.09
C ALA A 1 38.57 -161.52 -23.89
N THR A 2 38.20 -162.35 -22.91
CA THR A 2 37.32 -161.98 -21.79
C THR A 2 37.88 -160.93 -20.81
N GLU A 3 39.20 -160.87 -20.57
CA GLU A 3 39.78 -159.85 -19.67
C GLU A 3 39.84 -158.45 -20.28
N ILE A 4 40.13 -158.34 -21.59
CA ILE A 4 40.23 -157.04 -22.29
C ILE A 4 38.89 -156.29 -22.24
N SER A 5 37.77 -157.00 -22.44
CA SER A 5 36.43 -156.40 -22.36
C SER A 5 36.09 -155.90 -20.95
N LYS A 6 36.55 -156.58 -19.89
CA LYS A 6 36.40 -156.11 -18.50
C LYS A 6 37.23 -154.86 -18.23
N LEU A 7 38.46 -154.80 -18.74
CA LEU A 7 39.32 -153.61 -18.62
C LEU A 7 38.76 -152.42 -19.40
N GLN A 8 38.18 -152.63 -20.58
CA GLN A 8 37.50 -151.57 -21.35
C GLN A 8 36.24 -151.06 -20.64
N SER A 9 35.44 -151.94 -20.04
CA SER A 9 34.29 -151.52 -19.23
C SER A 9 34.71 -150.74 -17.99
N ALA A 10 35.76 -151.18 -17.29
CA ALA A 10 36.28 -150.49 -16.11
C ALA A 10 36.92 -149.14 -16.45
N LEU A 11 37.55 -149.01 -17.62
CA LEU A 11 38.09 -147.74 -18.12
C LEU A 11 36.94 -146.77 -18.44
N HIS A 12 35.89 -147.23 -19.12
CA HIS A 12 34.74 -146.40 -19.46
C HIS A 12 33.95 -145.94 -18.22
N ASP A 13 33.74 -146.83 -17.24
CA ASP A 13 33.17 -146.47 -15.93
C ASP A 13 34.05 -145.43 -15.19
N MET A 14 35.37 -145.48 -15.35
CA MET A 14 36.30 -144.52 -14.75
C MET A 14 36.27 -143.17 -15.49
N GLU A 15 36.23 -143.18 -16.82
CA GLU A 15 36.05 -141.98 -17.65
C GLU A 15 34.73 -141.28 -17.33
N GLN A 16 33.61 -142.01 -17.29
CA GLN A 16 32.31 -141.47 -16.91
C GLN A 16 32.34 -140.87 -15.50
N ARG A 17 32.94 -141.54 -14.52
CA ARG A 17 33.07 -140.99 -13.15
C ARG A 17 33.97 -139.75 -13.07
N VAL A 18 34.99 -139.65 -13.92
CA VAL A 18 35.84 -138.45 -14.01
C VAL A 18 35.08 -137.29 -14.67
N GLU A 19 34.27 -137.57 -15.69
CA GLU A 19 33.43 -136.58 -16.36
C GLU A 19 32.27 -136.10 -15.47
N GLU A 20 31.61 -137.00 -14.75
CA GLU A 20 30.62 -136.67 -13.70
C GLU A 20 31.24 -135.87 -12.55
N ALA A 21 32.46 -136.22 -12.10
CA ALA A 21 33.17 -135.45 -11.08
C ALA A 21 33.63 -134.07 -11.58
N ALA A 22 34.02 -133.96 -12.85
CA ALA A 22 34.34 -132.68 -13.49
C ALA A 22 33.09 -131.78 -13.59
N ALA A 23 31.97 -132.32 -14.07
CA ALA A 23 30.69 -131.62 -14.16
C ALA A 23 30.15 -131.20 -12.78
N MET A 24 30.29 -132.06 -11.75
CA MET A 24 29.95 -131.68 -10.36
C MET A 24 30.83 -130.54 -9.86
N LYS A 25 32.14 -130.58 -10.10
CA LYS A 25 33.07 -129.52 -9.71
C LYS A 25 32.82 -128.20 -10.45
N GLU A 26 32.47 -128.26 -11.73
CA GLU A 26 32.09 -127.10 -12.53
C GLU A 26 30.78 -126.48 -12.03
N ASN A 27 29.75 -127.30 -11.80
CA ASN A 27 28.48 -126.87 -11.22
C ASN A 27 28.65 -126.26 -9.80
N GLU A 28 29.50 -126.86 -8.96
CA GLU A 28 29.82 -126.32 -7.63
C GLU A 28 30.60 -125.00 -7.71
N SER A 29 31.51 -124.85 -8.68
CA SER A 29 32.21 -123.58 -8.93
C SER A 29 31.28 -122.48 -9.47
N ALA A 30 30.37 -122.83 -10.38
CA ALA A 30 29.37 -121.91 -10.93
C ALA A 30 28.37 -121.47 -9.85
N LYS A 31 27.90 -122.41 -9.01
CA LYS A 31 27.04 -122.12 -7.85
C LYS A 31 27.75 -121.17 -6.89
N LYS A 32 29.02 -121.40 -6.57
CA LYS A 32 29.79 -120.53 -5.69
C LYS A 32 29.97 -119.12 -6.27
N ALA A 33 30.25 -118.99 -7.57
CA ALA A 33 30.34 -117.69 -8.24
C ALA A 33 29.00 -116.92 -8.22
N VAL A 34 27.87 -117.61 -8.40
CA VAL A 34 26.52 -117.02 -8.27
C VAL A 34 26.24 -116.59 -6.83
N GLU A 35 26.65 -117.38 -5.84
CA GLU A 35 26.47 -117.07 -4.41
C GLU A 35 27.32 -115.88 -3.96
N GLU A 36 28.57 -115.76 -4.45
CA GLU A 36 29.43 -114.59 -4.24
C GLU A 36 28.88 -113.33 -4.93
N ALA A 37 28.37 -113.44 -6.16
CA ALA A 37 27.72 -112.32 -6.85
C ALA A 37 26.43 -111.85 -6.13
N LEU A 38 25.61 -112.78 -5.63
CA LEU A 38 24.43 -112.46 -4.82
C LEU A 38 24.80 -111.83 -3.46
N ALA A 39 25.94 -112.19 -2.87
CA ALA A 39 26.43 -111.55 -1.66
C ALA A 39 26.85 -110.09 -1.93
N GLN A 40 27.58 -109.82 -3.02
CA GLN A 40 27.97 -108.47 -3.42
C GLN A 40 26.77 -107.57 -3.72
N GLU A 41 25.76 -108.06 -4.46
CA GLU A 41 24.56 -107.27 -4.72
C GLU A 41 23.72 -107.04 -3.44
N ARG A 42 23.70 -107.98 -2.49
CA ARG A 42 23.08 -107.73 -1.16
C ARG A 42 23.81 -106.65 -0.36
N GLU A 43 25.13 -106.65 -0.37
CA GLU A 43 25.95 -105.63 0.31
C GLU A 43 25.74 -104.25 -0.33
N LYS A 44 25.72 -104.18 -1.67
CA LYS A 44 25.43 -102.97 -2.44
C LYS A 44 24.02 -102.44 -2.21
N ILE A 45 23.00 -103.31 -2.17
CA ILE A 45 21.63 -102.94 -1.78
C ILE A 45 21.60 -102.40 -0.34
N SER A 46 22.34 -103.02 0.60
CA SER A 46 22.42 -102.53 1.98
C SER A 46 23.07 -101.15 2.06
N SER A 47 24.14 -100.90 1.29
CA SER A 47 24.82 -99.60 1.19
C SER A 47 23.88 -98.53 0.64
N LEU A 48 23.25 -98.78 -0.52
CA LEU A 48 22.29 -97.87 -1.14
C LEU A 48 21.06 -97.62 -0.25
N THR A 49 20.61 -98.62 0.51
CA THR A 49 19.50 -98.45 1.48
C THR A 49 19.90 -97.51 2.62
N SER A 50 21.15 -97.63 3.12
CA SER A 50 21.68 -96.72 4.15
C SER A 50 21.86 -95.30 3.62
N GLU A 51 22.31 -95.14 2.37
CA GLU A 51 22.46 -93.84 1.71
C GLU A 51 21.09 -93.15 1.49
N ILE A 52 20.10 -93.91 1.00
CA ILE A 52 18.71 -93.43 0.84
C ILE A 52 18.12 -92.98 2.19
N GLU A 53 18.37 -93.70 3.28
CA GLU A 53 17.86 -93.31 4.60
C GLU A 53 18.57 -92.05 5.13
N GLY A 54 19.88 -91.92 4.90
CA GLY A 54 20.62 -90.68 5.20
C GLY A 54 20.10 -89.47 4.42
N LEU A 55 19.82 -89.64 3.12
CA LEU A 55 19.25 -88.60 2.27
C LEU A 55 17.83 -88.19 2.70
N LYS A 56 17.00 -89.12 3.19
CA LYS A 56 15.68 -88.78 3.77
C LYS A 56 15.81 -87.91 5.01
N VAL A 57 16.75 -88.21 5.91
CA VAL A 57 16.98 -87.42 7.12
C VAL A 57 17.42 -86.00 6.77
N LEU A 58 18.36 -85.85 5.82
CA LEU A 58 18.79 -84.55 5.31
C LEU A 58 17.63 -83.77 4.67
N LEU A 59 16.79 -84.43 3.86
CA LEU A 59 15.61 -83.80 3.25
C LEU A 59 14.56 -83.35 4.27
N VAL A 60 14.43 -84.04 5.41
CA VAL A 60 13.55 -83.59 6.51
C VAL A 60 14.14 -82.37 7.20
N ALA A 61 15.44 -82.40 7.55
CA ALA A 61 16.12 -81.26 8.17
C ALA A 61 16.07 -79.99 7.29
N GLU A 62 16.31 -80.13 5.98
CA GLU A 62 16.23 -79.02 5.02
C GLU A 62 14.80 -78.47 4.89
N ARG A 63 13.76 -79.31 5.04
CA ARG A 63 12.36 -78.85 5.08
C ARG A 63 12.06 -78.06 6.36
N GLU A 64 12.52 -78.53 7.51
CA GLU A 64 12.36 -77.84 8.78
C GLU A 64 13.07 -76.48 8.77
N GLU A 65 14.29 -76.40 8.22
CA GLU A 65 15.03 -75.14 8.03
C GLU A 65 14.32 -74.20 7.05
N ASN A 66 13.78 -74.72 5.94
CA ASN A 66 12.96 -73.95 5.00
C ASN A 66 11.68 -73.39 5.65
N ASP A 67 11.05 -74.10 6.58
CA ASP A 67 9.85 -73.61 7.25
C ASP A 67 10.19 -72.60 8.37
N VAL A 68 11.33 -72.74 9.05
CA VAL A 68 11.86 -71.73 9.98
C VAL A 68 12.21 -70.44 9.25
N THR A 69 12.92 -70.52 8.11
CA THR A 69 13.29 -69.34 7.31
C THR A 69 12.08 -68.64 6.70
N LYS A 70 11.08 -69.37 6.17
CA LYS A 70 9.80 -68.79 5.75
C LYS A 70 9.09 -68.06 6.89
N LYS A 71 9.06 -68.63 8.10
CA LYS A 71 8.45 -68.00 9.27
C LYS A 71 9.19 -66.73 9.71
N ALA A 72 10.52 -66.75 9.67
CA ALA A 72 11.34 -65.56 9.92
C ALA A 72 11.12 -64.47 8.87
N HIS A 73 10.96 -64.84 7.59
CA HIS A 73 10.63 -63.92 6.50
C HIS A 73 9.25 -63.29 6.69
N ALA A 74 8.22 -64.08 6.98
CA ALA A 74 6.87 -63.60 7.25
C ALA A 74 6.82 -62.59 8.42
N ASN A 75 7.46 -62.92 9.55
CA ASN A 75 7.57 -62.00 10.69
C ASN A 75 8.32 -60.70 10.34
N SER A 76 9.32 -60.77 9.46
CA SER A 76 10.07 -59.61 8.98
C SER A 76 9.24 -58.74 8.04
N GLN A 77 8.42 -59.35 7.20
CA GLN A 77 7.47 -58.66 6.32
C GLN A 77 6.38 -57.94 7.13
N GLU A 78 5.74 -58.61 8.09
CA GLU A 78 4.73 -58.00 8.98
C GLU A 78 5.30 -56.78 9.73
N ARG A 79 6.54 -56.89 10.23
CA ARG A 79 7.23 -55.78 10.89
C ARG A 79 7.55 -54.62 9.93
N ASN A 80 7.81 -54.91 8.66
CA ASN A 80 8.02 -53.89 7.62
C ASN A 80 6.70 -53.19 7.25
N GLU A 81 5.60 -53.94 7.12
CA GLU A 81 4.25 -53.39 6.90
C GLU A 81 3.75 -52.51 8.07
N GLU A 82 4.13 -52.86 9.30
CA GLU A 82 3.88 -52.04 10.50
C GLU A 82 4.76 -50.78 10.55
N LEU A 83 6.02 -50.85 10.10
CA LEU A 83 6.90 -49.68 9.96
C LEU A 83 6.41 -48.73 8.86
N ASN A 84 6.00 -49.25 7.70
CA ASN A 84 5.44 -48.45 6.61
C ASN A 84 4.16 -47.71 7.04
N ARG A 85 3.28 -48.34 7.83
CA ARG A 85 2.12 -47.65 8.43
C ARG A 85 2.54 -46.49 9.33
N LYS A 86 3.55 -46.68 10.18
CA LYS A 86 4.08 -45.60 11.04
C LYS A 86 4.77 -44.47 10.26
N VAL A 87 5.41 -44.79 9.14
CA VAL A 87 5.97 -43.77 8.23
C VAL A 87 4.83 -42.98 7.57
N GLN A 88 3.77 -43.63 7.09
CA GLN A 88 2.59 -42.95 6.54
C GLN A 88 1.88 -42.05 7.57
N ASP A 89 1.72 -42.52 8.81
CA ASP A 89 1.17 -41.71 9.91
C ASP A 89 2.07 -40.48 10.21
N ALA A 90 3.39 -40.66 10.16
CA ALA A 90 4.36 -39.58 10.36
C ALA A 90 4.36 -38.56 9.21
N ASP A 91 4.28 -39.01 7.95
CA ASP A 91 4.19 -38.15 6.77
C ASP A 91 2.91 -37.30 6.79
N GLU A 92 1.77 -37.88 7.20
CA GLU A 92 0.52 -37.12 7.33
C GLU A 92 0.58 -36.12 8.52
N MET A 93 1.26 -36.46 9.63
CA MET A 93 1.54 -35.50 10.71
C MET A 93 2.47 -34.36 10.26
N ILE A 94 3.53 -34.65 9.49
CA ILE A 94 4.44 -33.64 8.93
C ILE A 94 3.69 -32.71 7.99
N LYS A 95 2.81 -33.26 7.15
CA LYS A 95 1.95 -32.48 6.25
C LYS A 95 0.98 -31.58 7.01
N GLN A 96 0.33 -32.08 8.06
CA GLN A 96 -0.49 -31.25 8.95
C GLN A 96 0.31 -30.14 9.65
N LEU A 97 1.56 -30.43 10.05
CA LEU A 97 2.45 -29.44 10.65
C LEU A 97 2.81 -28.34 9.64
N ASN A 98 3.15 -28.71 8.40
CA ASN A 98 3.42 -27.76 7.30
C ASN A 98 2.20 -26.88 6.99
N ASP A 99 0.99 -27.45 6.96
CA ASP A 99 -0.25 -26.70 6.79
C ASP A 99 -0.54 -25.74 7.97
N ILE A 100 -0.04 -26.03 9.18
CA ILE A 100 -0.10 -25.12 10.33
C ILE A 100 0.94 -24.01 10.19
N VAL A 101 2.19 -24.34 9.86
CA VAL A 101 3.29 -23.38 9.67
C VAL A 101 2.92 -22.38 8.57
N LYS A 102 2.45 -22.85 7.41
CA LYS A 102 2.04 -21.97 6.30
C LYS A 102 0.94 -20.98 6.69
N ARG A 103 -0.05 -21.41 7.48
CA ARG A 103 -1.09 -20.52 8.01
C ARG A 103 -0.56 -19.51 9.02
N LEU A 104 0.44 -19.87 9.82
CA LEU A 104 1.13 -18.93 10.71
C LEU A 104 1.93 -17.91 9.89
N GLU A 105 2.66 -18.32 8.86
CA GLU A 105 3.37 -17.42 7.93
C GLU A 105 2.44 -16.47 7.17
N GLU A 106 1.24 -16.93 6.80
CA GLU A 106 0.18 -16.09 6.23
C GLU A 106 -0.33 -15.07 7.27
N THR A 107 -0.61 -15.53 8.51
CA THR A 107 -1.05 -14.66 9.62
C THR A 107 0.00 -13.60 9.99
N VAL A 108 1.29 -13.96 9.97
CA VAL A 108 2.40 -13.03 10.25
C VAL A 108 2.50 -11.98 9.14
N ARG A 109 2.43 -12.38 7.86
CA ARG A 109 2.42 -11.42 6.74
C ARG A 109 1.21 -10.49 6.75
N GLU A 110 0.03 -10.98 7.13
CA GLU A 110 -1.16 -10.13 7.35
C GLU A 110 -0.92 -9.13 8.49
N GLY A 111 -0.29 -9.56 9.59
CA GLY A 111 0.09 -8.68 10.70
C GLY A 111 1.12 -7.62 10.33
N GLU A 112 2.16 -7.98 9.57
CA GLU A 112 3.18 -7.06 9.06
C GLU A 112 2.58 -6.03 8.09
N ALA A 113 1.68 -6.46 7.20
CA ALA A 113 0.97 -5.57 6.29
C ALA A 113 0.08 -4.58 7.05
N LEU A 114 -0.66 -5.04 8.08
CA LEU A 114 -1.47 -4.16 8.93
C LEU A 114 -0.59 -3.15 9.68
N LEU A 115 0.52 -3.57 10.27
CA LEU A 115 1.43 -2.70 11.02
C LEU A 115 2.11 -1.66 10.10
N LEU A 116 2.40 -2.02 8.84
CA LEU A 116 2.85 -1.07 7.83
C LEU A 116 1.77 -0.03 7.50
N THR A 117 0.50 -0.45 7.34
CA THR A 117 -0.60 0.51 7.10
C THR A 117 -0.89 1.40 8.31
N GLU A 118 -0.76 0.89 9.54
CA GLU A 118 -0.90 1.70 10.76
C GLU A 118 0.23 2.74 10.87
N LYS A 119 1.47 2.35 10.53
CA LYS A 119 2.61 3.28 10.46
C LYS A 119 2.37 4.38 9.42
N GLN A 120 1.92 4.00 8.22
CA GLN A 120 1.58 4.93 7.13
C GLN A 120 0.51 5.94 7.58
N GLN A 121 -0.59 5.46 8.17
CA GLN A 121 -1.67 6.32 8.70
C GLN A 121 -1.20 7.25 9.83
N LYS A 122 -0.29 6.78 10.70
CA LYS A 122 0.28 7.59 11.79
C LYS A 122 1.20 8.69 11.25
N GLU A 123 1.96 8.40 10.19
CA GLU A 123 2.84 9.34 9.52
C GLU A 123 2.02 10.41 8.78
N GLU A 124 0.99 10.01 8.03
CA GLU A 124 0.00 10.90 7.40
C GLU A 124 -0.73 11.78 8.43
N ALA A 125 -1.16 11.22 9.57
CA ALA A 125 -1.78 11.98 10.65
C ALA A 125 -0.81 13.00 11.28
N SER A 126 0.48 12.66 11.42
CA SER A 126 1.49 13.61 11.90
C SER A 126 1.78 14.74 10.90
N ALA A 127 1.77 14.44 9.60
CA ALA A 127 1.93 15.43 8.54
C ALA A 127 0.72 16.39 8.50
N ALA A 128 -0.51 15.87 8.61
CA ALA A 128 -1.71 16.68 8.70
C ALA A 128 -1.72 17.57 9.96
N LEU A 129 -1.24 17.06 11.11
CA LEU A 129 -1.10 17.84 12.34
C LEU A 129 -0.07 18.97 12.18
N ALA A 130 1.09 18.70 11.54
CA ALA A 130 2.10 19.70 11.26
C ALA A 130 1.60 20.77 10.28
N GLU A 131 0.85 20.39 9.24
CA GLU A 131 0.22 21.33 8.31
C GLU A 131 -0.91 22.15 8.97
N SER A 132 -1.63 21.58 9.95
CA SER A 132 -2.55 22.36 10.80
C SER A 132 -1.77 23.40 11.62
N HIS A 133 -0.73 22.98 12.33
CA HIS A 133 0.08 23.87 13.15
C HIS A 133 0.70 25.02 12.35
N LEU A 134 1.18 24.76 11.12
CA LEU A 134 1.69 25.81 10.22
C LEU A 134 0.57 26.77 9.77
N ARG A 135 -0.65 26.28 9.52
CA ARG A 135 -1.82 27.13 9.23
C ARG A 135 -2.21 27.98 10.44
N ASP A 136 -2.27 27.39 11.63
CA ASP A 136 -2.62 28.06 12.88
C ASP A 136 -1.59 29.15 13.22
N GLN A 137 -0.30 28.87 13.03
CA GLN A 137 0.78 29.86 13.18
C GLN A 137 0.67 30.99 12.14
N ALA A 138 0.31 30.68 10.89
CA ALA A 138 0.07 31.69 9.85
C ALA A 138 -1.20 32.53 10.12
N PHE A 139 -2.21 31.97 10.79
CA PHE A 139 -3.37 32.72 11.28
C PHE A 139 -2.99 33.61 12.47
N ALA A 140 -2.19 33.13 13.43
CA ALA A 140 -1.72 33.94 14.55
C ALA A 140 -0.96 35.19 14.09
N ILE A 141 -0.05 35.06 13.11
CA ILE A 141 0.67 36.20 12.52
C ILE A 141 -0.29 37.21 11.85
N LYS A 142 -1.35 36.72 11.18
CA LYS A 142 -2.37 37.59 10.58
C LYS A 142 -3.25 38.30 11.62
N ILE A 143 -3.51 37.65 12.76
CA ILE A 143 -4.23 38.25 13.89
C ILE A 143 -3.37 39.35 14.51
N GLU A 144 -2.10 39.08 14.79
CA GLU A 144 -1.16 40.07 15.34
C GLU A 144 -0.99 41.30 14.42
N GLU A 145 -0.97 41.09 13.10
CA GLU A 145 -0.95 42.18 12.11
C GLU A 145 -2.28 42.96 12.08
N ALA A 146 -3.42 42.28 12.20
CA ALA A 146 -4.73 42.94 12.30
C ALA A 146 -4.87 43.74 13.61
N GLU A 147 -4.37 43.23 14.73
CA GLU A 147 -4.30 43.92 16.01
C GLU A 147 -3.45 45.20 15.90
N LYS A 148 -2.26 45.14 15.29
CA LYS A 148 -1.43 46.33 15.01
C LYS A 148 -2.15 47.38 14.16
N GLN A 149 -2.93 46.96 13.16
CA GLN A 149 -3.75 47.89 12.36
C GLN A 149 -4.89 48.49 13.16
N ILE A 150 -5.51 47.74 14.09
CA ILE A 150 -6.52 48.25 15.01
C ILE A 150 -5.91 49.31 15.95
N THR A 151 -4.74 49.04 16.55
CA THR A 151 -4.05 50.01 17.42
C THR A 151 -3.71 51.30 16.67
N LEU A 152 -3.21 51.19 15.43
CA LEU A 152 -2.91 52.37 14.58
C LEU A 152 -4.18 53.15 14.20
N LEU A 153 -5.31 52.47 13.98
CA LEU A 153 -6.60 53.14 13.78
C LEU A 153 -7.09 53.83 15.04
N GLN A 154 -6.90 53.24 16.22
CA GLN A 154 -7.21 53.86 17.52
C GLN A 154 -6.39 55.13 17.76
N GLU A 155 -5.06 55.09 17.58
CA GLU A 155 -4.22 56.30 17.68
C GLU A 155 -4.66 57.40 16.72
N ASN A 156 -5.10 57.05 15.50
CA ASN A 156 -5.60 58.04 14.54
C ASN A 156 -6.93 58.64 14.99
N VAL A 157 -7.85 57.83 15.56
CA VAL A 157 -9.12 58.33 16.13
C VAL A 157 -8.85 59.27 17.30
N GLU A 158 -8.01 58.90 18.26
CA GLU A 158 -7.62 59.78 19.38
C GLU A 158 -7.02 61.12 18.88
N ARG A 159 -6.18 61.07 17.84
CA ARG A 159 -5.58 62.26 17.25
C ARG A 159 -6.61 63.16 16.55
N PHE A 160 -7.65 62.58 15.92
CA PHE A 160 -8.78 63.31 15.37
C PHE A 160 -9.68 63.91 16.48
N GLU A 161 -9.92 63.17 17.57
CA GLU A 161 -10.69 63.67 18.72
C GLU A 161 -9.98 64.85 19.39
N TYR A 162 -8.66 64.76 19.60
CA TYR A 162 -7.84 65.88 20.08
C TYR A 162 -7.92 67.09 19.14
N SER A 163 -7.79 66.88 17.83
CA SER A 163 -7.90 67.96 16.84
C SER A 163 -9.30 68.58 16.77
N MET A 164 -10.37 67.80 17.01
CA MET A 164 -11.73 68.33 17.12
C MET A 164 -11.91 69.16 18.40
N ALA A 165 -11.37 68.71 19.53
CA ALA A 165 -11.42 69.46 20.78
C ALA A 165 -10.71 70.82 20.67
N ASP A 166 -9.57 70.87 19.99
CA ASP A 166 -8.81 72.11 19.74
C ASP A 166 -9.55 73.06 18.78
N LEU A 167 -10.16 72.54 17.71
CA LEU A 167 -11.05 73.30 16.83
C LEU A 167 -12.28 73.83 17.57
N GLN A 168 -12.89 73.03 18.45
CA GLN A 168 -14.07 73.41 19.23
C GLN A 168 -13.73 74.48 20.28
N SER A 169 -12.54 74.40 20.88
CA SER A 169 -11.97 75.44 21.74
C SER A 169 -11.75 76.75 20.96
N SER A 170 -11.08 76.66 19.80
CA SER A 170 -10.80 77.79 18.92
C SER A 170 -12.09 78.49 18.46
N LEU A 171 -13.11 77.75 18.02
CA LEU A 171 -14.42 78.27 17.65
C LEU A 171 -15.13 78.96 18.83
N THR A 172 -14.92 78.48 20.05
CA THR A 172 -15.49 79.10 21.26
C THR A 172 -14.82 80.43 21.57
N ILE A 173 -13.49 80.52 21.40
CA ILE A 173 -12.70 81.76 21.55
C ILE A 173 -13.08 82.78 20.46
N GLU A 174 -13.16 82.35 19.19
CA GLU A 174 -13.55 83.21 18.07
C GLU A 174 -14.98 83.75 18.25
N LYS A 175 -15.90 82.91 18.73
CA LYS A 175 -17.26 83.35 19.09
C LYS A 175 -17.23 84.42 20.19
N GLN A 176 -16.45 84.23 21.26
CA GLN A 176 -16.31 85.23 22.34
C GLN A 176 -15.70 86.54 21.83
N GLN A 177 -14.71 86.48 20.93
CA GLN A 177 -14.13 87.67 20.28
C GLN A 177 -15.15 88.40 19.41
N HIS A 178 -15.91 87.70 18.57
CA HIS A 178 -16.99 88.30 17.79
C HIS A 178 -18.06 88.95 18.69
N GLU A 179 -18.44 88.28 19.79
CA GLU A 179 -19.42 88.80 20.74
C GLU A 179 -18.91 90.07 21.44
N ALA A 180 -17.61 90.14 21.78
CA ALA A 180 -16.95 91.36 22.26
C ALA A 180 -16.90 92.48 21.22
N SER A 181 -16.52 92.19 19.97
CA SER A 181 -16.51 93.18 18.88
C SER A 181 -17.89 93.73 18.56
N VAL A 182 -18.97 92.94 18.73
CA VAL A 182 -20.35 93.43 18.60
C VAL A 182 -20.70 94.43 19.71
N VAL A 183 -20.23 94.21 20.94
CA VAL A 183 -20.40 95.17 22.05
C VAL A 183 -19.62 96.46 21.77
N GLU A 184 -18.36 96.38 21.34
CA GLU A 184 -17.56 97.57 20.98
C GLU A 184 -18.18 98.37 19.83
N LEU A 185 -18.74 97.69 18.82
CA LEU A 185 -19.47 98.34 17.73
C LEU A 185 -20.76 99.03 18.20
N ALA A 186 -21.50 98.43 19.14
CA ALA A 186 -22.68 99.04 19.74
C ALA A 186 -22.33 100.30 20.57
N GLU A 187 -21.23 100.26 21.32
CA GLU A 187 -20.71 101.44 22.02
C GLU A 187 -20.25 102.55 21.06
N ALA A 188 -19.59 102.18 19.96
CA ALA A 188 -19.17 103.13 18.92
C ALA A 188 -20.39 103.78 18.23
N GLN A 189 -21.43 103.01 17.94
CA GLN A 189 -22.70 103.52 17.41
C GLN A 189 -23.37 104.50 18.40
N GLY A 190 -23.43 104.16 19.70
CA GLY A 190 -23.96 105.08 20.72
C GLY A 190 -23.21 106.41 20.79
N LYS A 191 -21.87 106.39 20.70
CA LYS A 191 -21.04 107.61 20.63
C LYS A 191 -21.27 108.42 19.34
N ILE A 192 -21.52 107.75 18.21
CA ILE A 192 -21.86 108.43 16.95
C ILE A 192 -23.23 109.12 17.05
N GLU A 193 -24.23 108.47 17.64
CA GLU A 193 -25.55 109.07 17.87
C GLU A 193 -25.53 110.25 18.85
N GLU A 194 -24.63 110.21 19.85
CA GLU A 194 -24.37 111.33 20.75
C GLU A 194 -23.71 112.51 20.01
N LEU A 195 -22.64 112.26 19.25
CA LEU A 195 -21.96 113.28 18.44
C LEU A 195 -22.89 113.90 17.37
N LEU A 196 -23.75 113.11 16.73
CA LEU A 196 -24.73 113.63 15.77
C LEU A 196 -25.75 114.57 16.43
N ARG A 197 -26.07 114.34 17.72
CA ARG A 197 -26.93 115.23 18.52
C ARG A 197 -26.20 116.53 18.86
N GLU A 198 -24.94 116.45 19.27
CA GLU A 198 -24.10 117.64 19.53
C GLU A 198 -23.88 118.49 18.27
N VAL A 199 -23.74 117.86 17.10
CA VAL A 199 -23.68 118.56 15.80
C VAL A 199 -25.01 119.24 15.48
N GLY A 200 -26.16 118.58 15.72
CA GLY A 200 -27.47 119.23 15.59
C GLY A 200 -27.63 120.46 16.49
N ASP A 201 -27.24 120.34 17.76
CA ASP A 201 -27.20 121.44 18.73
C ASP A 201 -26.19 122.55 18.35
N ALA A 202 -25.21 122.25 17.50
CA ALA A 202 -24.24 123.22 16.98
C ALA A 202 -24.78 123.92 15.71
N ASP A 203 -25.48 123.22 14.84
CA ASP A 203 -26.14 123.78 13.66
C ASP A 203 -27.32 124.69 14.03
N GLU A 204 -28.09 124.37 15.08
CA GLU A 204 -29.09 125.31 15.64
C GLU A 204 -28.43 126.59 16.17
N LYS A 205 -27.25 126.49 16.79
CA LYS A 205 -26.48 127.68 17.21
C LYS A 205 -25.88 128.43 16.02
N SER A 206 -25.45 127.72 14.98
CA SER A 206 -24.91 128.29 13.74
C SER A 206 -25.96 129.10 12.98
N THR A 207 -27.16 128.54 12.78
CA THR A 207 -28.29 129.23 12.14
C THR A 207 -28.82 130.41 12.98
N LEU A 208 -28.78 130.31 14.32
CA LEU A 208 -29.04 131.45 15.20
C LEU A 208 -27.96 132.54 15.05
N LEU A 209 -26.68 132.17 14.89
CA LEU A 209 -25.60 133.11 14.63
C LEU A 209 -25.76 133.78 13.25
N GLU A 210 -26.05 133.03 12.21
CA GLU A 210 -26.24 133.50 10.83
C GLU A 210 -27.41 134.49 10.73
N THR A 211 -28.54 134.22 11.41
CA THR A 211 -29.67 135.17 11.51
C THR A 211 -29.36 136.40 12.39
N THR A 212 -28.35 136.36 13.28
CA THR A 212 -27.83 137.58 13.91
C THR A 212 -26.86 138.34 13.01
N VAL A 213 -26.04 137.66 12.21
CA VAL A 213 -25.10 138.28 11.24
C VAL A 213 -25.87 139.03 10.16
N GLN A 214 -26.90 138.44 9.54
CA GLN A 214 -27.77 139.13 8.58
C GLN A 214 -28.36 140.43 9.15
N ARG A 215 -28.78 140.41 10.42
CA ARG A 215 -29.34 141.58 11.14
C ARG A 215 -28.27 142.62 11.53
N LEU A 216 -26.99 142.27 11.46
CA LEU A 216 -25.87 143.20 11.62
C LEU A 216 -25.45 143.79 10.27
N GLU A 217 -25.44 142.99 9.21
CA GLU A 217 -25.16 143.40 7.83
C GLU A 217 -26.16 144.44 7.32
N GLU A 218 -27.46 144.26 7.57
CA GLU A 218 -28.51 145.25 7.24
C GLU A 218 -28.32 146.61 7.95
N ARG A 219 -27.55 146.67 9.04
CA ARG A 219 -27.23 147.92 9.76
C ARG A 219 -25.88 148.52 9.37
N LEU A 220 -25.03 147.77 8.67
CA LEU A 220 -23.70 148.22 8.22
C LEU A 220 -23.76 148.96 6.87
N THR A 221 -24.83 148.82 6.09
CA THR A 221 -25.00 149.53 4.82
C THR A 221 -25.38 151.02 4.96
N GLU A 222 -25.77 151.47 6.17
CA GLU A 222 -26.24 152.84 6.42
C GLU A 222 -25.20 153.70 7.17
N ASN A 223 -24.13 153.10 7.67
CA ASN A 223 -23.17 153.76 8.56
C ASN A 223 -21.72 153.31 8.30
N ASP A 224 -21.11 153.77 7.19
CA ASP A 224 -19.74 154.32 7.20
C ASP A 224 -19.32 154.98 5.86
N ALA A 225 -19.88 156.16 5.61
CA ALA A 225 -19.26 157.17 4.74
C ALA A 225 -18.09 157.91 5.45
N LEU A 226 -17.42 157.26 6.42
CA LEU A 226 -16.41 157.83 7.33
C LEU A 226 -15.08 157.06 7.32
N SER A 227 -14.65 156.64 6.13
CA SER A 227 -13.26 156.20 5.93
C SER A 227 -12.28 157.30 6.33
N THR A 228 -11.37 157.05 7.30
CA THR A 228 -9.98 157.59 7.32
C THR A 228 -9.09 157.13 8.49
N THR A 229 -9.62 156.59 9.59
CA THR A 229 -8.87 156.44 10.86
C THR A 229 -8.47 155.04 11.31
N GLU A 230 -8.47 154.03 10.44
CA GLU A 230 -8.01 152.66 10.79
C GLU A 230 -6.93 152.11 9.84
N ARG A 231 -6.17 153.03 9.21
CA ARG A 231 -5.01 152.69 8.36
C ARG A 231 -3.71 152.44 9.14
N GLN A 232 -3.79 152.26 10.46
CA GLN A 232 -2.64 152.01 11.35
C GLN A 232 -2.63 150.62 12.02
N GLU A 233 -3.69 149.81 11.92
CA GLU A 233 -3.67 148.43 12.48
C GLU A 233 -3.06 147.37 11.53
N ASN A 234 -2.98 147.66 10.22
CA ASN A 234 -2.51 146.72 9.20
C ASN A 234 -0.99 146.40 9.21
N GLU A 235 -0.21 146.98 10.13
CA GLU A 235 1.23 146.68 10.28
C GLU A 235 1.48 145.52 11.28
N ALA A 236 0.51 145.19 12.15
CA ALA A 236 0.64 144.13 13.15
C ALA A 236 0.36 142.73 12.58
N THR A 237 -0.63 142.60 11.70
CA THR A 237 -1.04 141.35 11.04
C THR A 237 0.05 140.75 10.15
N LYS A 238 0.93 141.59 9.59
CA LYS A 238 2.08 141.17 8.77
C LYS A 238 3.15 140.39 9.55
N LYS A 239 3.15 140.45 10.89
CA LYS A 239 4.13 139.75 11.74
C LYS A 239 3.70 138.35 12.15
N LEU A 240 2.39 138.12 12.35
CA LEU A 240 1.81 136.81 12.64
C LEU A 240 1.79 135.89 11.40
N LEU A 241 1.63 136.46 10.20
CA LEU A 241 1.60 135.70 8.95
C LEU A 241 2.91 134.91 8.72
N ASN A 242 4.06 135.51 9.02
CA ASN A 242 5.38 134.86 8.90
C ASN A 242 5.57 133.70 9.90
N GLU A 243 4.87 133.70 11.04
CA GLU A 243 4.97 132.63 12.05
C GLU A 243 4.07 131.43 11.69
N VAL A 244 2.92 131.69 11.04
CA VAL A 244 2.05 130.65 10.46
C VAL A 244 2.73 129.97 9.27
N GLN A 245 3.48 130.73 8.45
CA GLN A 245 4.15 130.21 7.26
C GLN A 245 5.22 129.15 7.61
N GLY A 246 6.01 129.36 8.68
CA GLY A 246 6.99 128.36 9.15
C GLY A 246 6.34 127.09 9.76
N LYS A 247 5.17 127.20 10.39
CA LYS A 247 4.44 126.03 10.93
C LYS A 247 3.81 125.19 9.81
N ASN A 248 3.38 125.82 8.71
CA ASN A 248 2.91 125.12 7.53
C ASN A 248 4.04 124.36 6.81
N GLU A 249 5.27 124.88 6.75
CA GLU A 249 6.42 124.16 6.19
C GLU A 249 6.82 122.93 7.02
N GLU A 250 6.67 122.97 8.35
CA GLU A 250 6.91 121.80 9.22
C GLU A 250 5.84 120.70 9.05
N LEU A 251 4.57 121.09 8.89
CA LEU A 251 3.48 120.15 8.60
C LEU A 251 3.59 119.55 7.19
N LEU A 252 4.03 120.33 6.20
CA LEU A 252 4.30 119.84 4.84
C LEU A 252 5.33 118.70 4.85
N LYS A 253 6.40 118.88 5.63
CA LYS A 253 7.49 117.89 5.74
C LYS A 253 7.03 116.59 6.42
N LYS A 254 6.15 116.69 7.43
CA LYS A 254 5.53 115.52 8.09
C LYS A 254 4.55 114.78 7.18
N LEU A 255 3.81 115.50 6.32
CA LEU A 255 2.98 114.90 5.27
C LEU A 255 3.82 114.24 4.17
N GLU A 256 4.97 114.83 3.80
CA GLU A 256 5.90 114.26 2.82
C GLU A 256 6.57 112.97 3.33
N ASP A 257 6.92 112.90 4.61
CA ASP A 257 7.43 111.67 5.25
C ASP A 257 6.33 110.61 5.44
N ALA A 258 5.08 111.00 5.71
CA ALA A 258 3.94 110.07 5.68
C ALA A 258 3.65 109.53 4.27
N GLY A 259 3.80 110.37 3.24
CA GLY A 259 3.67 109.99 1.83
C GLY A 259 4.68 108.93 1.40
N LYS A 260 5.93 109.00 1.89
CA LYS A 260 6.96 107.98 1.63
C LYS A 260 6.59 106.60 2.19
N ASN A 261 5.93 106.54 3.34
CA ASN A 261 5.43 105.28 3.90
C ASN A 261 4.26 104.71 3.08
N ILE A 262 3.36 105.56 2.58
CA ILE A 262 2.25 105.13 1.70
C ILE A 262 2.81 104.56 0.38
N VAL A 263 3.83 105.20 -0.21
CA VAL A 263 4.53 104.69 -1.40
C VAL A 263 5.21 103.34 -1.11
N HIS A 264 5.84 103.17 0.06
CA HIS A 264 6.40 101.87 0.45
C HIS A 264 5.33 100.77 0.55
N TYR A 265 4.15 101.06 1.12
CA TYR A 265 3.06 100.08 1.16
C TYR A 265 2.51 99.78 -0.24
N GLN A 266 2.38 100.78 -1.11
CA GLN A 266 1.98 100.56 -2.51
C GLN A 266 3.00 99.68 -3.27
N ASP A 267 4.29 99.94 -3.13
CA ASP A 267 5.37 99.12 -3.72
C ASP A 267 5.36 97.67 -3.17
N THR A 268 5.03 97.51 -1.88
CA THR A 268 4.88 96.19 -1.25
C THR A 268 3.64 95.44 -1.79
N THR A 269 2.53 96.15 -2.01
CA THR A 269 1.30 95.59 -2.60
C THR A 269 1.51 95.21 -4.06
N GLN A 270 2.12 96.09 -4.86
CA GLN A 270 2.44 95.82 -6.27
C GLN A 270 3.37 94.59 -6.42
N ARG A 271 4.36 94.46 -5.53
CA ARG A 271 5.24 93.27 -5.51
C ARG A 271 4.53 91.99 -5.04
N LEU A 272 3.41 92.08 -4.32
CA LEU A 272 2.57 90.93 -3.99
C LEU A 272 1.67 90.56 -5.18
N GLU A 273 1.11 91.53 -5.89
CA GLU A 273 0.35 91.33 -7.13
C GLU A 273 1.21 90.68 -8.23
N GLU A 274 2.47 91.11 -8.41
CA GLU A 274 3.42 90.48 -9.33
C GLU A 274 3.73 89.01 -8.96
N ASN A 275 3.82 88.70 -7.65
CA ASN A 275 4.00 87.31 -7.19
C ASN A 275 2.76 86.45 -7.45
N VAL A 276 1.54 86.98 -7.29
CA VAL A 276 0.30 86.26 -7.63
C VAL A 276 0.23 86.00 -9.13
N ALA A 277 0.54 86.99 -9.97
CA ALA A 277 0.61 86.81 -11.42
C ALA A 277 1.65 85.76 -11.85
N ALA A 278 2.80 85.68 -11.17
CA ALA A 278 3.80 84.65 -11.42
C ALA A 278 3.30 83.23 -11.07
N VAL A 279 2.54 83.08 -9.97
CA VAL A 279 1.90 81.81 -9.59
C VAL A 279 0.81 81.42 -10.59
N GLU A 280 0.02 82.36 -11.09
CA GLU A 280 -1.00 82.08 -12.12
C GLU A 280 -0.38 81.62 -13.46
N VAL A 281 0.78 82.16 -13.84
CA VAL A 281 1.54 81.68 -15.00
C VAL A 281 2.06 80.26 -14.74
N SER A 282 2.67 80.00 -13.58
CA SER A 282 3.16 78.66 -13.21
C SER A 282 2.04 77.61 -13.21
N LEU A 283 0.85 77.94 -12.72
CA LEU A 283 -0.32 77.06 -12.71
C LEU A 283 -0.86 76.79 -14.14
N LYS A 284 -0.67 77.74 -15.05
CA LYS A 284 -1.08 77.61 -16.46
C LYS A 284 -0.11 76.73 -17.25
N ASP A 285 1.19 76.85 -16.98
CA ASP A 285 2.23 75.98 -17.54
C ASP A 285 2.06 74.54 -17.03
N GLU A 286 1.73 74.35 -15.74
CA GLU A 286 1.42 73.03 -15.16
C GLU A 286 0.16 72.38 -15.78
N ARG A 287 -0.84 73.18 -16.17
CA ARG A 287 -1.99 72.67 -16.96
C ARG A 287 -1.59 72.24 -18.37
N GLN A 288 -0.75 73.01 -19.06
CA GLN A 288 -0.22 72.58 -20.37
C GLN A 288 0.67 71.34 -20.27
N GLN A 289 1.44 71.18 -19.20
CA GLN A 289 2.22 69.98 -18.92
C GLN A 289 1.30 68.74 -18.79
N ASN A 290 0.16 68.87 -18.09
CA ASN A 290 -0.82 67.80 -17.97
C ASN A 290 -1.51 67.45 -19.30
N ASP A 291 -1.81 68.44 -20.16
CA ASP A 291 -2.34 68.18 -21.51
C ASP A 291 -1.33 67.40 -22.39
N VAL A 292 -0.03 67.69 -22.26
CA VAL A 292 1.04 66.95 -22.95
C VAL A 292 1.13 65.50 -22.43
N ILE A 293 1.04 65.28 -21.11
CA ILE A 293 1.03 63.94 -20.52
C ILE A 293 -0.19 63.14 -20.98
N MET A 294 -1.38 63.75 -21.00
CA MET A 294 -2.61 63.11 -21.51
C MET A 294 -2.49 62.72 -22.99
N LYS A 295 -1.81 63.53 -23.81
CA LYS A 295 -1.53 63.20 -25.21
C LYS A 295 -0.54 62.04 -25.34
N GLN A 296 0.55 62.03 -24.57
CA GLN A 296 1.50 60.92 -24.54
C GLN A 296 0.84 59.60 -24.08
N LEU A 297 -0.13 59.67 -23.17
CA LEU A 297 -0.91 58.51 -22.74
C LEU A 297 -1.79 57.94 -23.87
N ALA A 298 -2.38 58.81 -24.69
CA ALA A 298 -3.17 58.41 -25.85
C ALA A 298 -2.31 57.80 -26.97
N ASP A 299 -1.13 58.38 -27.24
CA ASP A 299 -0.18 57.84 -28.22
C ASP A 299 0.34 56.45 -27.78
N ALA A 300 0.65 56.27 -26.49
CA ALA A 300 1.03 54.97 -25.92
C ALA A 300 -0.10 53.91 -26.02
N GLN A 301 -1.37 54.32 -25.93
CA GLN A 301 -2.51 53.41 -26.12
C GLN A 301 -2.68 52.94 -27.57
N VAL A 302 -2.29 53.75 -28.56
CA VAL A 302 -2.22 53.31 -29.97
C VAL A 302 -1.12 52.26 -30.15
N GLU A 303 0.07 52.48 -29.57
CA GLU A 303 1.20 51.55 -29.64
C GLU A 303 0.89 50.20 -28.96
N ILE A 304 0.15 50.21 -27.83
CA ILE A 304 -0.36 49.00 -27.18
C ILE A 304 -1.29 48.20 -28.10
N VAL A 305 -2.19 48.85 -28.85
CA VAL A 305 -3.11 48.17 -29.80
C VAL A 305 -2.34 47.55 -30.97
N GLU A 306 -1.29 48.20 -31.45
CA GLU A 306 -0.44 47.67 -32.51
C GLU A 306 0.42 46.48 -32.03
N LEU A 307 0.92 46.53 -30.79
CA LEU A 307 1.58 45.39 -30.13
C LEU A 307 0.63 44.21 -29.91
N GLN A 308 -0.62 44.44 -29.51
CA GLN A 308 -1.64 43.38 -29.39
C GLN A 308 -1.92 42.69 -30.73
N ARG A 309 -2.02 43.45 -31.82
CA ARG A 309 -2.16 42.90 -33.19
C ARG A 309 -0.95 42.06 -33.60
N ASN A 310 0.26 42.47 -33.21
CA ASN A 310 1.49 41.70 -33.46
C ASN A 310 1.56 40.41 -32.60
N LEU A 311 1.04 40.45 -31.38
CA LEU A 311 0.88 39.27 -30.50
C LEU A 311 -0.09 38.26 -31.13
N GLU A 312 -1.25 38.71 -31.58
CA GLU A 312 -2.24 37.85 -32.26
C GLU A 312 -1.69 37.24 -33.57
N GLY A 313 -0.78 37.96 -34.24
CA GLY A 313 -0.01 37.45 -35.38
C GLY A 313 1.17 36.53 -35.01
N ALA A 314 1.60 36.51 -33.75
CA ALA A 314 2.55 35.54 -33.20
C ALA A 314 1.83 34.26 -32.74
N ASP A 315 0.67 34.39 -32.10
CA ASP A 315 -0.15 33.26 -31.66
C ASP A 315 -0.61 32.41 -32.86
N LYS A 316 -1.03 33.04 -33.96
CA LYS A 316 -1.33 32.34 -35.22
C LYS A 316 -0.13 31.58 -35.80
N ARG A 317 1.10 32.06 -35.57
CA ARG A 317 2.35 31.35 -35.96
C ARG A 317 2.68 30.21 -34.99
N ASN A 318 2.45 30.39 -33.69
CA ASN A 318 2.56 29.31 -32.70
C ASN A 318 1.57 28.19 -32.99
N SER A 319 0.31 28.47 -33.34
CA SER A 319 -0.65 27.45 -33.76
C SER A 319 -0.16 26.66 -34.98
N LEU A 320 0.38 27.33 -36.00
CA LEU A 320 0.96 26.66 -37.18
C LEU A 320 2.22 25.83 -36.87
N LEU A 321 3.00 26.23 -35.87
CA LEU A 321 4.14 25.46 -35.37
C LEU A 321 3.68 24.27 -34.53
N GLN A 322 2.62 24.42 -33.73
CA GLN A 322 2.02 23.35 -32.94
C GLN A 322 1.37 22.28 -33.83
N ASP A 323 0.64 22.67 -34.88
CA ASP A 323 0.18 21.77 -35.95
C ASP A 323 1.35 21.04 -36.63
N SER A 324 2.51 21.68 -36.74
CA SER A 324 3.71 21.09 -37.36
C SER A 324 4.44 20.14 -36.42
N LEU A 325 4.44 20.42 -35.11
CA LEU A 325 4.91 19.52 -34.06
C LEU A 325 3.99 18.31 -33.92
N GLN A 326 2.68 18.48 -33.93
CA GLN A 326 1.73 17.38 -33.88
C GLN A 326 1.89 16.43 -35.08
N ARG A 327 2.10 16.97 -36.30
CA ARG A 327 2.46 16.14 -37.48
C ARG A 327 3.80 15.41 -37.33
N LEU A 328 4.77 15.96 -36.60
CA LEU A 328 6.03 15.30 -36.29
C LEU A 328 5.87 14.23 -35.20
N GLU A 329 5.03 14.45 -34.20
CA GLU A 329 4.67 13.46 -33.17
C GLU A 329 3.88 12.30 -33.77
N GLU A 330 2.91 12.57 -34.65
CA GLU A 330 2.21 11.55 -35.44
C GLU A 330 3.20 10.78 -36.33
N SER A 331 4.13 11.46 -37.01
CA SER A 331 5.20 10.80 -37.76
C SER A 331 6.15 9.98 -36.87
N THR A 332 6.33 10.35 -35.60
CA THR A 332 7.19 9.62 -34.66
C THR A 332 6.47 8.40 -34.10
N SER A 333 5.18 8.51 -33.78
CA SER A 333 4.31 7.40 -33.39
C SER A 333 4.16 6.35 -34.49
N VAL A 334 4.09 6.78 -35.76
CA VAL A 334 4.18 5.88 -36.92
C VAL A 334 5.56 5.21 -36.97
N MET A 335 6.65 5.94 -36.75
CA MET A 335 8.01 5.38 -36.75
C MET A 335 8.22 4.37 -35.61
N ASP A 336 7.70 4.62 -34.41
CA ASP A 336 7.74 3.69 -33.28
C ASP A 336 6.87 2.46 -33.52
N SER A 337 5.73 2.62 -34.18
CA SER A 337 4.90 1.49 -34.65
C SER A 337 5.65 0.65 -35.70
N GLN A 338 6.36 1.30 -36.63
CA GLN A 338 7.24 0.66 -37.61
C GLN A 338 8.38 -0.10 -36.89
N LEU A 339 8.99 0.50 -35.87
CA LEU A 339 10.07 -0.07 -35.08
C LEU A 339 9.60 -1.25 -34.21
N ALA A 340 8.34 -1.24 -33.75
CA ALA A 340 7.70 -2.36 -33.08
C ALA A 340 7.43 -3.53 -34.05
N ILE A 341 7.02 -3.23 -35.28
CA ILE A 341 6.88 -4.22 -36.37
C ILE A 341 8.27 -4.80 -36.72
N GLU A 342 9.29 -3.98 -36.92
CA GLU A 342 10.67 -4.45 -37.19
C GLU A 342 11.24 -5.29 -36.03
N ARG A 343 10.89 -5.00 -34.77
CA ARG A 343 11.26 -5.84 -33.61
C ARG A 343 10.52 -7.17 -33.60
N HIS A 344 9.23 -7.19 -33.95
CA HIS A 344 8.47 -8.41 -34.10
C HIS A 344 8.99 -9.26 -35.27
N GLU A 345 9.29 -8.64 -36.41
CA GLU A 345 9.91 -9.30 -37.57
C GLU A 345 11.32 -9.80 -37.25
N ASN A 346 12.15 -9.06 -36.52
CA ASN A 346 13.44 -9.56 -36.01
C ASN A 346 13.26 -10.74 -35.05
N SER A 347 12.25 -10.72 -34.20
CA SER A 347 11.94 -11.87 -33.33
C SER A 347 11.51 -13.09 -34.14
N LYS A 348 10.72 -12.88 -35.20
CA LYS A 348 10.29 -13.95 -36.12
C LYS A 348 11.46 -14.49 -36.93
N LEU A 349 12.30 -13.63 -37.50
CA LEU A 349 13.53 -14.00 -38.20
C LEU A 349 14.51 -14.73 -37.28
N ARG A 350 14.57 -14.41 -35.98
CA ARG A 350 15.35 -15.20 -34.99
C ARG A 350 14.76 -16.59 -34.75
N SER A 351 13.45 -16.75 -34.76
CA SER A 351 12.80 -18.08 -34.74
C SER A 351 13.11 -18.85 -36.01
N GLU A 352 12.92 -18.24 -37.18
CA GLU A 352 13.20 -18.85 -38.49
C GLU A 352 14.71 -19.17 -38.66
N LEU A 353 15.62 -18.40 -38.06
CA LEU A 353 17.05 -18.70 -37.97
C LEU A 353 17.35 -19.87 -37.00
N SER A 354 16.57 -20.03 -35.93
CA SER A 354 16.66 -21.17 -35.02
C SER A 354 16.16 -22.46 -35.69
N ASP A 355 15.07 -22.37 -36.44
CA ASP A 355 14.53 -23.48 -37.23
C ASP A 355 15.46 -23.82 -38.40
N ALA A 356 16.07 -22.82 -39.04
CA ALA A 356 17.13 -23.03 -40.04
C ALA A 356 18.41 -23.65 -39.42
N ARG A 357 18.75 -23.32 -38.16
CA ARG A 357 19.84 -23.99 -37.43
C ARG A 357 19.51 -25.46 -37.16
N LEU A 358 18.31 -25.76 -36.66
CA LEU A 358 17.84 -27.14 -36.50
C LEU A 358 17.86 -27.89 -37.85
N ARG A 359 17.49 -27.23 -38.95
CA ARG A 359 17.56 -27.82 -40.30
C ARG A 359 18.99 -28.00 -40.81
N ILE A 360 19.92 -27.15 -40.40
CA ILE A 360 21.36 -27.32 -40.66
C ILE A 360 21.92 -28.48 -39.83
N ASP A 361 21.49 -28.65 -38.58
CA ASP A 361 21.85 -29.80 -37.73
C ASP A 361 21.26 -31.11 -38.28
N GLU A 362 20.03 -31.09 -38.82
CA GLU A 362 19.47 -32.22 -39.59
C GLU A 362 20.29 -32.54 -40.84
N LEU A 363 20.71 -31.53 -41.61
CA LEU A 363 21.58 -31.73 -42.78
C LEU A 363 23.01 -32.15 -42.41
N LEU A 364 23.51 -31.76 -41.24
CA LEU A 364 24.78 -32.25 -40.68
C LEU A 364 24.66 -33.71 -40.25
N ASN A 365 23.54 -34.09 -39.63
CA ASN A 365 23.24 -35.50 -39.34
C ASN A 365 23.09 -36.31 -40.64
N GLU A 366 22.39 -35.81 -41.68
CA GLU A 366 22.37 -36.47 -42.99
C GLU A 366 23.77 -36.55 -43.63
N ALA A 367 24.62 -35.54 -43.48
CA ALA A 367 26.00 -35.60 -43.95
C ALA A 367 26.84 -36.63 -43.17
N GLN A 368 26.58 -36.78 -41.87
CA GLN A 368 27.25 -37.74 -40.99
C GLN A 368 26.75 -39.18 -41.22
N ASP A 369 25.46 -39.36 -41.53
CA ASP A 369 24.88 -40.63 -42.00
C ASP A 369 25.41 -41.02 -43.39
N ASN A 370 25.61 -40.06 -44.30
CA ASN A 370 26.30 -40.30 -45.56
C ASN A 370 27.78 -40.69 -45.32
N HIS A 371 28.43 -40.10 -44.32
CA HIS A 371 29.79 -40.48 -43.91
C HIS A 371 29.83 -41.88 -43.26
N ALA A 372 28.78 -42.27 -42.53
CA ALA A 372 28.58 -43.64 -42.04
C ALA A 372 28.30 -44.63 -43.18
N SER A 373 27.56 -44.23 -44.23
CA SER A 373 27.34 -45.06 -45.44
C SER A 373 28.60 -45.23 -46.30
N LEU A 374 29.58 -44.34 -46.17
CA LEU A 374 30.93 -44.54 -46.71
C LEU A 374 31.74 -45.51 -45.83
N ALA A 375 31.68 -45.37 -44.50
CA ALA A 375 32.34 -46.30 -43.57
C ALA A 375 31.78 -47.73 -43.66
N GLU A 376 30.46 -47.91 -43.86
CA GLU A 376 29.84 -49.22 -44.11
C GLU A 376 30.30 -49.84 -45.44
N ARG A 377 30.67 -49.04 -46.45
CA ARG A 377 31.26 -49.55 -47.69
C ARG A 377 32.69 -50.04 -47.48
N ASP A 378 33.50 -49.32 -46.70
CA ASP A 378 34.85 -49.76 -46.32
C ASP A 378 34.82 -51.03 -45.43
N ASP A 379 33.82 -51.15 -44.55
CA ASP A 379 33.66 -52.32 -43.69
C ASP A 379 33.10 -53.54 -44.47
N MET A 380 32.25 -53.31 -45.48
CA MET A 380 31.84 -54.33 -46.44
C MET A 380 33.03 -54.85 -47.28
N ILE A 381 33.98 -53.98 -47.63
CA ILE A 381 35.22 -54.37 -48.31
C ILE A 381 36.08 -55.26 -47.40
N LYS A 382 36.31 -54.87 -46.13
CA LYS A 382 37.02 -55.71 -45.15
C LYS A 382 36.36 -57.07 -44.93
N ARG A 383 35.04 -57.14 -44.80
CA ARG A 383 34.32 -58.42 -44.61
C ARG A 383 34.39 -59.33 -45.84
N LEU A 384 34.61 -58.80 -47.05
CA LEU A 384 34.88 -59.60 -48.24
C LEU A 384 36.32 -60.16 -48.25
N GLU A 385 37.29 -59.42 -47.72
CA GLU A 385 38.67 -59.90 -47.52
C GLU A 385 38.75 -60.99 -46.44
N GLU A 386 38.02 -60.81 -45.33
CA GLU A 386 38.01 -61.74 -44.20
C GLU A 386 37.36 -63.10 -44.55
N ASN A 387 36.33 -63.11 -45.40
CA ASN A 387 35.70 -64.33 -45.93
C ASN A 387 36.63 -65.16 -46.85
N VAL A 388 37.69 -64.57 -47.41
CA VAL A 388 38.71 -65.31 -48.16
C VAL A 388 39.67 -66.01 -47.20
N SER A 389 40.10 -65.32 -46.14
CA SER A 389 41.02 -65.88 -45.13
C SER A 389 40.44 -67.08 -44.38
N THR A 390 39.14 -67.07 -44.04
CA THR A 390 38.47 -68.19 -43.37
C THR A 390 38.39 -69.49 -44.20
N LYS A 391 38.78 -69.44 -45.49
CA LYS A 391 38.82 -70.61 -46.37
C LYS A 391 40.20 -71.29 -46.42
N GLU A 392 41.26 -70.63 -45.97
CA GLU A 392 42.62 -71.19 -45.91
C GLU A 392 42.89 -71.97 -44.61
N THR A 393 42.21 -71.63 -43.51
CA THR A 393 42.46 -72.23 -42.19
C THR A 393 41.97 -73.68 -42.04
N LEU A 394 41.10 -74.15 -42.94
CA LEU A 394 40.63 -75.55 -42.99
C LEU A 394 41.61 -76.53 -43.66
N LEU A 395 42.80 -76.06 -44.08
CA LEU A 395 43.81 -76.87 -44.80
C LEU A 395 45.11 -77.06 -44.00
N LEU A 396 45.13 -76.68 -42.71
CA LEU A 396 46.30 -76.79 -41.82
C LEU A 396 46.11 -77.75 -40.63
N THR A 397 45.01 -78.50 -40.62
CA THR A 397 44.77 -79.66 -39.72
C THR A 397 45.64 -80.89 -40.03
N GLU A 398 46.74 -80.72 -40.76
CA GLU A 398 47.63 -81.80 -41.23
C GLU A 398 49.11 -81.62 -40.79
N ARG A 399 49.42 -80.66 -39.90
CA ARG A 399 50.81 -80.36 -39.49
C ARG A 399 51.15 -80.44 -38.00
N GLU A 400 50.22 -80.87 -37.14
CA GLU A 400 50.52 -81.20 -35.75
C GLU A 400 50.73 -82.71 -35.55
N GLN A 401 51.83 -83.22 -36.10
CA GLN A 401 52.35 -84.54 -35.73
C GLN A 401 53.89 -84.56 -35.80
N ASN A 402 54.57 -83.89 -34.86
CA ASN A 402 55.85 -84.32 -34.23
C ASN A 402 56.48 -83.26 -33.30
N ALA A 403 57.12 -83.75 -32.22
CA ALA A 403 58.07 -83.06 -31.31
C ALA A 403 57.54 -81.90 -30.42
N SER A 404 57.04 -82.11 -29.19
CA SER A 404 57.65 -82.67 -27.95
C SER A 404 58.22 -81.63 -26.95
N THR A 405 57.40 -81.26 -25.97
CA THR A 405 57.60 -81.60 -24.53
C THR A 405 59.04 -81.65 -23.96
N SER A 406 59.70 -80.52 -23.68
CA SER A 406 60.91 -80.46 -22.80
C SER A 406 61.29 -79.07 -22.22
N LYS A 407 60.36 -78.10 -22.06
CA LYS A 407 60.74 -76.73 -21.61
C LYS A 407 60.00 -76.13 -20.40
N LEU A 408 58.83 -76.64 -20.01
CA LEU A 408 58.02 -76.06 -18.92
C LEU A 408 58.33 -76.69 -17.53
N LEU A 409 59.55 -76.48 -17.03
CA LEU A 409 59.90 -76.78 -15.62
C LEU A 409 60.89 -75.78 -15.00
N ALA A 410 61.38 -74.79 -15.77
CA ALA A 410 62.43 -73.86 -15.32
C ALA A 410 61.93 -72.48 -14.88
N GLU A 411 60.72 -72.07 -15.27
CA GLU A 411 60.24 -70.68 -15.08
C GLU A 411 59.47 -70.45 -13.77
N GLU A 412 58.98 -71.50 -13.10
CA GLU A 412 58.21 -71.39 -11.85
C GLU A 412 59.07 -71.26 -10.57
N GLN A 413 60.40 -71.49 -10.64
CA GLN A 413 61.27 -71.36 -9.45
C GLN A 413 61.75 -69.93 -9.16
N LEU A 414 61.49 -68.96 -10.04
CA LEU A 414 62.03 -67.59 -9.91
C LEU A 414 61.07 -66.61 -9.20
N LYS A 415 59.75 -66.90 -9.16
CA LYS A 415 58.72 -66.00 -8.58
C LYS A 415 58.60 -66.02 -7.05
N ILE A 416 59.13 -67.04 -6.37
CA ILE A 416 58.97 -67.18 -4.91
C ILE A 416 59.94 -66.28 -4.12
N ALA A 417 61.11 -65.96 -4.69
CA ALA A 417 62.14 -65.15 -4.02
C ALA A 417 61.77 -63.64 -3.91
N GLU A 418 60.95 -63.13 -4.82
CA GLU A 418 60.64 -61.69 -4.92
C GLU A 418 59.56 -61.24 -3.92
N LEU A 419 58.70 -62.16 -3.47
CA LEU A 419 57.63 -61.87 -2.48
C LEU A 419 58.14 -61.66 -1.05
N ILE A 420 59.28 -62.25 -0.67
CA ILE A 420 59.82 -62.13 0.70
C ILE A 420 60.38 -60.73 0.97
N LYS A 421 61.01 -60.11 -0.04
CA LYS A 421 61.65 -58.79 0.08
C LYS A 421 60.65 -57.66 0.36
N ASN A 422 59.44 -57.77 -0.17
CA ASN A 422 58.41 -56.72 -0.05
C ASN A 422 57.75 -56.68 1.34
N ILE A 423 57.91 -57.73 2.16
CA ILE A 423 57.31 -57.81 3.51
C ILE A 423 58.18 -57.10 4.56
N GLU A 424 59.51 -57.17 4.44
CA GLU A 424 60.43 -56.48 5.36
C GLU A 424 60.42 -54.95 5.21
N GLU A 425 60.06 -54.45 4.04
CA GLU A 425 60.00 -53.01 3.74
C GLU A 425 58.71 -52.35 4.27
N ALA A 426 57.65 -53.13 4.48
CA ALA A 426 56.40 -52.67 5.10
C ALA A 426 56.54 -52.38 6.60
N HIS A 427 57.32 -53.19 7.34
CA HIS A 427 57.46 -53.01 8.79
C HIS A 427 58.15 -51.71 9.19
N ARG A 428 59.17 -51.24 8.45
CA ARG A 428 59.89 -49.98 8.76
C ARG A 428 59.02 -48.72 8.65
N LYS A 429 57.88 -48.77 7.93
CA LYS A 429 56.93 -47.65 7.84
C LYS A 429 56.02 -47.53 9.06
N SER A 430 55.82 -48.62 9.82
CA SER A 430 54.98 -48.63 11.02
C SER A 430 55.62 -47.83 12.17
N ASP A 431 56.92 -48.05 12.42
CA ASP A 431 57.64 -47.42 13.54
C ASP A 431 57.83 -45.90 13.36
N SER A 432 57.86 -45.44 12.11
CA SER A 432 57.92 -44.03 11.71
C SER A 432 56.64 -43.23 12.04
N LEU A 433 55.48 -43.92 12.06
CA LEU A 433 54.20 -43.28 12.38
C LEU A 433 54.01 -43.10 13.89
N GLN A 434 54.47 -44.06 14.70
CA GLN A 434 54.40 -44.00 16.17
C GLN A 434 55.09 -42.74 16.74
N THR A 435 56.31 -42.44 16.26
CA THR A 435 57.11 -41.26 16.69
C THR A 435 56.58 -39.92 16.19
N THR A 436 55.54 -39.93 15.34
CA THR A 436 54.88 -38.72 14.84
C THR A 436 53.61 -38.40 15.64
N ILE A 437 52.99 -39.41 16.28
CA ILE A 437 51.80 -39.27 17.11
C ILE A 437 52.14 -38.60 18.47
N GLU A 438 53.19 -39.07 19.16
CA GLU A 438 53.62 -38.51 20.46
C GLU A 438 53.93 -37.00 20.40
N ARG A 439 54.36 -36.50 19.22
CA ARG A 439 54.69 -35.08 19.00
C ARG A 439 53.46 -34.19 18.75
N LEU A 440 52.32 -34.78 18.38
CA LEU A 440 51.05 -34.07 18.16
C LEU A 440 50.24 -33.97 19.46
N GLU A 441 50.44 -34.90 20.39
CA GLU A 441 49.81 -34.87 21.72
C GLU A 441 50.39 -33.75 22.61
N GLU A 442 51.69 -33.45 22.50
CA GLU A 442 52.30 -32.32 23.24
C GLU A 442 51.78 -30.95 22.77
N ASP A 443 51.63 -30.74 21.45
CA ASP A 443 51.24 -29.45 20.84
C ASP A 443 49.78 -29.05 21.17
N GLY A 444 48.91 -30.04 21.40
CA GLY A 444 47.53 -29.80 21.86
C GLY A 444 47.48 -29.12 23.23
N THR A 445 48.34 -29.51 24.16
CA THR A 445 48.33 -28.97 25.54
C THR A 445 48.75 -27.50 25.63
N ALA A 446 49.60 -27.02 24.71
CA ALA A 446 49.99 -25.61 24.63
C ALA A 446 48.85 -24.72 24.11
N LYS A 447 47.99 -25.27 23.23
CA LYS A 447 46.91 -24.55 22.56
C LYS A 447 45.74 -24.24 23.49
N ASP A 448 45.40 -25.18 24.39
CA ASP A 448 44.33 -25.01 25.38
C ASP A 448 44.67 -23.94 26.44
N VAL A 449 45.95 -23.79 26.80
CA VAL A 449 46.41 -22.75 27.75
C VAL A 449 46.28 -21.35 27.15
N LEU A 450 46.58 -21.19 25.86
CA LEU A 450 46.36 -19.92 25.14
C LEU A 450 44.87 -19.57 25.03
N LEU A 451 44.02 -20.52 24.68
CA LEU A 451 42.57 -20.28 24.57
C LEU A 451 41.93 -19.88 25.91
N LEU A 452 42.42 -20.44 27.03
CA LEU A 452 41.92 -20.10 28.37
C LEU A 452 42.31 -18.67 28.78
N THR A 453 43.51 -18.21 28.42
CA THR A 453 43.99 -16.86 28.75
C THR A 453 43.34 -15.78 27.89
N GLU A 454 43.13 -16.04 26.59
CA GLU A 454 42.36 -15.16 25.71
C GLU A 454 40.90 -15.00 26.17
N LYS A 455 40.28 -16.10 26.62
CA LYS A 455 38.93 -16.07 27.21
C LYS A 455 38.85 -15.20 28.48
N GLN A 456 39.86 -15.28 29.36
CA GLN A 456 39.92 -14.43 30.56
C GLN A 456 40.12 -12.94 30.22
N ALA A 457 40.91 -12.61 29.19
CA ALA A 457 41.07 -11.24 28.71
C ALA A 457 39.76 -10.66 28.13
N HIS A 458 39.01 -11.46 27.36
CA HIS A 458 37.70 -11.06 26.86
C HIS A 458 36.64 -10.90 27.95
N GLU A 459 36.62 -11.78 28.97
CA GLU A 459 35.71 -11.65 30.11
C GLU A 459 35.98 -10.36 30.91
N ALA A 460 37.27 -10.03 31.15
CA ALA A 460 37.66 -8.78 31.81
C ALA A 460 37.26 -7.54 31.00
N THR A 461 37.45 -7.57 29.67
CA THR A 461 37.07 -6.46 28.77
C THR A 461 35.56 -6.30 28.66
N ARG A 462 34.79 -7.40 28.68
CA ARG A 462 33.32 -7.35 28.73
C ARG A 462 32.83 -6.73 30.03
N LYS A 463 33.49 -7.03 31.16
CA LYS A 463 33.12 -6.47 32.46
C LYS A 463 33.32 -4.96 32.52
N THR A 464 34.46 -4.44 32.07
CA THR A 464 34.71 -2.98 32.05
C THR A 464 33.77 -2.23 31.09
N LEU A 465 33.31 -2.87 30.01
CA LEU A 465 32.31 -2.29 29.10
C LEU A 465 30.92 -2.19 29.76
N VAL A 466 30.47 -3.23 30.47
CA VAL A 466 29.21 -3.21 31.22
C VAL A 466 29.23 -2.15 32.33
N GLU A 467 30.32 -2.09 33.11
CA GLU A 467 30.51 -1.05 34.13
C GLU A 467 30.59 0.38 33.53
N ALA A 468 30.89 0.54 32.23
CA ALA A 468 30.83 1.82 31.53
C ALA A 468 29.41 2.14 31.01
N GLN A 469 28.64 1.14 30.56
CA GLN A 469 27.24 1.33 30.19
C GLN A 469 26.38 1.72 31.40
N GLU A 470 26.52 1.05 32.55
CA GLU A 470 25.79 1.39 33.78
C GLU A 470 26.02 2.84 34.22
N ARG A 471 27.27 3.33 34.14
CA ARG A 471 27.61 4.74 34.44
C ARG A 471 27.01 5.72 33.44
N ASN A 472 26.92 5.35 32.16
CA ASN A 472 26.28 6.19 31.14
C ASN A 472 24.77 6.27 31.34
N GLU A 473 24.11 5.18 31.74
CA GLU A 473 22.68 5.17 32.11
C GLU A 473 22.41 6.02 33.35
N GLU A 474 23.28 5.95 34.37
CA GLU A 474 23.18 6.77 35.58
C GLU A 474 23.35 8.27 35.26
N LEU A 475 24.28 8.63 34.36
CA LEU A 475 24.41 10.00 33.85
C LEU A 475 23.20 10.45 33.03
N LEU A 476 22.64 9.58 32.17
CA LEU A 476 21.46 9.90 31.37
C LEU A 476 20.24 10.20 32.26
N LYS A 477 20.07 9.39 33.30
CA LYS A 477 19.00 9.56 34.30
C LYS A 477 19.16 10.88 35.05
N LYS A 478 20.39 11.23 35.42
CA LYS A 478 20.70 12.49 36.10
C LYS A 478 20.45 13.72 35.23
N ILE A 479 20.79 13.66 33.93
CA ILE A 479 20.45 14.71 32.95
C ILE A 479 18.93 14.87 32.87
N HIS A 480 18.17 13.78 32.83
CA HIS A 480 16.71 13.83 32.77
C HIS A 480 16.07 14.39 34.06
N ASP A 481 16.63 14.07 35.23
CA ASP A 481 16.22 14.67 36.51
C ASP A 481 16.55 16.18 36.56
N ASP A 482 17.72 16.59 36.02
CA ASP A 482 18.11 18.00 35.90
C ASP A 482 17.21 18.77 34.90
N ASP A 483 16.84 18.18 33.77
CA ASP A 483 15.87 18.74 32.81
C ASP A 483 14.48 18.94 33.47
N LYS A 484 14.03 17.98 34.29
CA LYS A 484 12.77 18.08 35.06
C LYS A 484 12.83 19.24 36.06
N ASN A 485 13.99 19.45 36.71
CA ASN A 485 14.23 20.60 37.60
C ASN A 485 14.25 21.93 36.83
N ILE A 486 14.86 21.98 35.64
CA ILE A 486 14.87 23.18 34.77
C ILE A 486 13.44 23.55 34.34
N LEU A 487 12.61 22.57 33.96
CA LEU A 487 11.21 22.80 33.61
C LEU A 487 10.41 23.35 34.80
N GLN A 488 10.63 22.83 36.01
CA GLN A 488 10.01 23.37 37.24
C GLN A 488 10.47 24.80 37.55
N LEU A 489 11.75 25.11 37.33
CA LEU A 489 12.27 26.47 37.49
C LEU A 489 11.68 27.43 36.46
N GLN A 490 11.56 27.05 35.19
CA GLN A 490 10.88 27.85 34.16
C GLN A 490 9.42 28.14 34.53
N PHE A 491 8.66 27.14 34.97
CA PHE A 491 7.28 27.33 35.41
C PHE A 491 7.18 28.25 36.63
N THR A 492 8.18 28.22 37.52
CA THR A 492 8.26 29.09 38.69
C THR A 492 8.61 30.54 38.29
N ILE A 493 9.52 30.72 37.32
CA ILE A 493 9.89 32.03 36.76
C ILE A 493 8.69 32.66 36.06
N GLN A 494 8.03 31.94 35.15
CA GLN A 494 6.85 32.43 34.43
C GLN A 494 5.74 32.91 35.39
N ARG A 495 5.49 32.14 36.47
CA ARG A 495 4.51 32.51 37.50
C ARG A 495 4.95 33.70 38.37
N LEU A 496 6.26 33.98 38.48
CA LEU A 496 6.78 35.17 39.15
C LEU A 496 6.73 36.41 38.24
N GLU A 497 6.97 36.25 36.94
CA GLU A 497 6.81 37.29 35.93
C GLU A 497 5.35 37.73 35.84
N GLU A 498 4.40 36.79 35.77
CA GLU A 498 2.96 37.05 35.78
C GLU A 498 2.49 37.74 37.09
N ASN A 499 3.06 37.35 38.24
CA ASN A 499 2.81 38.02 39.53
C ASN A 499 3.39 39.44 39.57
N THR A 500 4.53 39.67 38.92
CA THR A 500 5.18 40.99 38.84
C THR A 500 4.36 41.92 37.94
N ALA A 501 3.94 41.45 36.76
CA ALA A 501 3.11 42.22 35.83
C ALA A 501 1.73 42.56 36.43
N THR A 502 1.09 41.63 37.14
CA THR A 502 -0.18 41.92 37.85
C THR A 502 -0.01 42.93 38.99
N LYS A 503 1.13 42.90 39.69
CA LYS A 503 1.47 43.88 40.73
C LYS A 503 1.80 45.27 40.17
N GLU A 504 2.48 45.36 39.03
CA GLU A 504 2.72 46.63 38.34
C GLU A 504 1.41 47.26 37.84
N ASN A 505 0.49 46.46 37.27
CA ASN A 505 -0.84 46.94 36.87
C ASN A 505 -1.68 47.43 38.06
N LEU A 506 -1.60 46.77 39.22
CA LEU A 506 -2.24 47.23 40.46
C LEU A 506 -1.68 48.59 40.92
N LEU A 507 -0.35 48.75 40.92
CA LEU A 507 0.30 50.01 41.27
C LEU A 507 -0.02 51.14 40.27
N LEU A 508 -0.19 50.82 38.98
CA LEU A 508 -0.62 51.80 37.97
C LEU A 508 -2.04 52.31 38.28
N ARG A 509 -2.99 51.39 38.52
CA ARG A 509 -4.37 51.74 38.90
C ARG A 509 -4.45 52.53 40.20
N GLU A 510 -3.67 52.15 41.21
CA GLU A 510 -3.63 52.86 42.49
C GLU A 510 -3.08 54.29 42.29
N ARG A 511 -2.14 54.49 41.35
CA ARG A 511 -1.62 55.81 40.99
C ARG A 511 -2.65 56.66 40.24
N GLU A 512 -3.30 56.10 39.22
CA GLU A 512 -4.40 56.75 38.48
C GLU A 512 -5.56 57.15 39.41
N GLN A 513 -5.90 56.30 40.38
CA GLN A 513 -6.93 56.60 41.38
C GLN A 513 -6.52 57.71 42.35
N ASN A 514 -5.25 57.75 42.78
CA ASN A 514 -4.70 58.84 43.61
C ASN A 514 -4.64 60.17 42.83
N ASP A 515 -4.27 60.15 41.55
CA ASP A 515 -4.26 61.33 40.69
C ASP A 515 -5.70 61.87 40.43
N ALA A 516 -6.68 60.97 40.29
CA ALA A 516 -8.10 61.35 40.19
C ALA A 516 -8.65 61.97 41.48
N THR A 517 -8.30 61.43 42.66
CA THR A 517 -8.73 61.99 43.95
C THR A 517 -8.06 63.33 44.25
N THR A 518 -6.76 63.48 43.97
CA THR A 518 -6.07 64.77 44.14
C THR A 518 -6.61 65.84 43.20
N LYS A 519 -6.91 65.51 41.93
CA LYS A 519 -7.59 66.43 41.00
C LYS A 519 -8.97 66.87 41.52
N SER A 520 -9.81 65.92 41.94
CA SER A 520 -11.14 66.23 42.51
C SER A 520 -11.04 67.12 43.76
N GLN A 521 -10.01 66.93 44.58
CA GLN A 521 -9.80 67.72 45.78
C GLN A 521 -9.29 69.14 45.48
N ILE A 522 -8.46 69.34 44.44
CA ILE A 522 -8.08 70.66 43.93
C ILE A 522 -9.32 71.40 43.39
N GLU A 523 -10.14 70.75 42.55
CA GLU A 523 -11.36 71.36 42.02
C GLU A 523 -12.41 71.66 43.10
N SER A 524 -12.37 70.99 44.26
CA SER A 524 -13.17 71.32 45.43
C SER A 524 -12.59 72.51 46.22
N GLN A 525 -11.26 72.60 46.32
CA GLN A 525 -10.54 73.69 46.98
C GLN A 525 -10.81 75.02 46.26
N GLU A 526 -10.65 75.05 44.93
CA GLU A 526 -10.87 76.24 44.09
C GLU A 526 -12.31 76.78 44.20
N ARG A 527 -13.31 75.89 44.19
CA ARG A 527 -14.73 76.28 44.41
C ARG A 527 -14.97 76.88 45.80
N SER A 528 -14.23 76.43 46.81
CA SER A 528 -14.32 76.98 48.18
C SER A 528 -13.71 78.39 48.26
N GLU A 529 -12.59 78.64 47.57
CA GLU A 529 -11.94 79.95 47.50
C GLU A 529 -12.79 80.96 46.70
N GLU A 530 -13.45 80.50 45.63
CA GLU A 530 -14.37 81.34 44.85
C GLU A 530 -15.62 81.75 45.65
N LEU A 531 -16.15 80.86 46.49
CA LEU A 531 -17.21 81.17 47.45
C LEU A 531 -16.75 82.14 48.54
N LEU A 532 -15.52 81.97 49.05
CA LEU A 532 -14.94 82.88 50.05
C LEU A 532 -14.80 84.31 49.51
N LYS A 533 -14.38 84.45 48.25
CA LYS A 533 -14.30 85.74 47.54
C LYS A 533 -15.67 86.42 47.42
N LYS A 534 -16.72 85.66 47.08
CA LYS A 534 -18.11 86.16 47.02
C LYS A 534 -18.64 86.59 48.38
N PHE A 535 -18.22 85.95 49.48
CA PHE A 535 -18.55 86.39 50.85
C PHE A 535 -17.92 87.75 51.19
N VAL A 536 -16.63 87.94 50.89
CA VAL A 536 -15.92 89.21 51.13
C VAL A 536 -16.57 90.39 50.38
N ASP A 537 -17.07 90.17 49.15
CA ASP A 537 -17.79 91.20 48.39
C ASP A 537 -19.21 91.50 48.93
N VAL A 538 -19.82 90.57 49.66
CA VAL A 538 -21.10 90.78 50.36
C VAL A 538 -20.89 91.56 51.67
N ASP A 539 -19.90 91.20 52.47
CA ASP A 539 -19.57 91.95 53.71
C ASP A 539 -19.21 93.40 53.39
N ARG A 540 -18.45 93.63 52.31
CA ARG A 540 -18.12 94.99 51.82
C ARG A 540 -19.34 95.80 51.37
N LYS A 541 -20.42 95.14 50.93
CA LYS A 541 -21.72 95.79 50.63
C LYS A 541 -22.52 96.07 51.90
N ILE A 542 -22.43 95.21 52.90
CA ILE A 542 -23.07 95.41 54.21
C ILE A 542 -22.46 96.64 54.88
N ASP A 543 -21.14 96.78 54.91
CA ASP A 543 -20.45 97.96 55.45
C ASP A 543 -20.93 99.28 54.79
N LEU A 544 -21.06 99.30 53.45
CA LEU A 544 -21.53 100.48 52.69
C LEU A 544 -23.01 100.82 52.94
N LEU A 545 -23.85 99.82 53.23
CA LEU A 545 -25.24 100.02 53.63
C LEU A 545 -25.33 100.53 55.08
N GLN A 546 -24.45 100.06 55.96
CA GLN A 546 -24.40 100.48 57.36
C GLN A 546 -23.94 101.93 57.50
N ASP A 547 -22.92 102.36 56.75
CA ASP A 547 -22.46 103.76 56.63
C ASP A 547 -23.53 104.69 56.01
N SER A 548 -24.44 104.14 55.20
CA SER A 548 -25.57 104.90 54.64
C SER A 548 -26.74 105.07 55.62
N ILE A 549 -26.94 104.11 56.53
CA ILE A 549 -27.98 104.14 57.57
C ILE A 549 -27.61 105.11 58.70
N GLU A 550 -26.32 105.21 59.06
CA GLU A 550 -25.85 106.06 60.15
C GLU A 550 -25.95 107.58 59.83
N ARG A 551 -26.13 107.96 58.56
CA ARG A 551 -26.25 109.38 58.13
C ARG A 551 -27.68 109.91 57.99
N LEU A 552 -28.72 109.12 58.27
CA LEU A 552 -30.14 109.50 58.03
C LEU A 552 -31.02 109.49 59.30
N GLY A 553 -30.47 109.98 60.41
CA GLY A 553 -31.27 110.44 61.54
C GLY A 553 -31.95 111.79 61.26
N GLU A 554 -33.21 111.92 61.69
CA GLU A 554 -34.00 113.17 61.79
C GLU A 554 -34.81 113.68 60.57
N SER A 555 -35.98 113.08 60.32
CA SER A 555 -37.25 113.82 60.17
C SER A 555 -38.46 112.87 60.25
N SER A 556 -39.60 113.31 60.81
CA SER A 556 -40.68 112.41 61.23
C SER A 556 -41.81 112.18 60.21
N THR A 557 -41.73 112.74 58.99
CA THR A 557 -42.78 112.63 57.96
C THR A 557 -42.48 111.61 56.87
N THR A 558 -41.23 111.14 56.74
CA THR A 558 -40.85 109.99 55.90
C THR A 558 -41.24 108.66 56.54
N LYS A 559 -41.47 108.63 57.85
CA LYS A 559 -41.72 107.42 58.64
C LYS A 559 -42.99 106.66 58.24
N ASP A 560 -44.08 107.37 57.94
CA ASP A 560 -45.34 106.75 57.54
C ASP A 560 -45.35 106.28 56.07
N ALA A 561 -44.55 106.92 55.21
CA ALA A 561 -44.31 106.45 53.84
C ALA A 561 -43.41 105.20 53.82
N LEU A 562 -42.34 105.21 54.63
CA LEU A 562 -41.47 104.04 54.83
C LEU A 562 -42.22 102.87 55.44
N LEU A 563 -43.09 103.06 56.45
CA LEU A 563 -43.92 101.99 57.02
C LEU A 563 -44.90 101.36 56.01
N LEU A 564 -45.28 102.08 54.96
CA LEU A 564 -46.14 101.53 53.89
C LEU A 564 -45.31 100.77 52.84
N SER A 565 -44.12 101.28 52.50
CA SER A 565 -43.12 100.57 51.68
C SER A 565 -42.65 99.28 52.36
N GLU A 566 -42.27 99.36 53.64
CA GLU A 566 -41.84 98.24 54.48
C GLU A 566 -42.95 97.20 54.66
N ARG A 567 -44.24 97.60 54.65
CA ARG A 567 -45.37 96.66 54.58
C ARG A 567 -45.49 95.99 53.21
N GLN A 568 -45.35 96.73 52.11
CA GLN A 568 -45.40 96.16 50.76
C GLN A 568 -44.22 95.23 50.49
N GLU A 569 -43.00 95.61 50.90
CA GLU A 569 -41.81 94.75 50.87
C GLU A 569 -41.95 93.53 51.79
N LYS A 570 -42.56 93.69 52.97
CA LYS A 570 -42.83 92.54 53.86
C LYS A 570 -43.87 91.58 53.29
N ASP A 571 -44.93 92.07 52.66
CA ASP A 571 -45.92 91.22 52.00
C ASP A 571 -45.35 90.58 50.71
N ALA A 572 -44.47 91.27 49.98
CA ALA A 572 -43.71 90.72 48.86
C ALA A 572 -42.72 89.62 49.32
N MET A 573 -41.87 89.89 50.32
CA MET A 573 -40.98 88.90 50.92
C MET A 573 -41.75 87.71 51.50
N LYS A 574 -42.95 87.93 52.05
CA LYS A 574 -43.79 86.84 52.57
C LYS A 574 -44.40 85.99 51.44
N LYS A 575 -44.65 86.56 50.27
CA LYS A 575 -45.02 85.83 49.05
C LYS A 575 -43.84 85.05 48.48
N GLU A 576 -42.67 85.68 48.35
CA GLU A 576 -41.43 85.00 47.92
C GLU A 576 -41.02 83.88 48.87
N LEU A 577 -41.17 84.06 50.19
CA LEU A 577 -40.91 83.02 51.19
C LEU A 577 -41.91 81.86 51.10
N ALA A 578 -43.17 82.12 50.72
CA ALA A 578 -44.15 81.07 50.46
C ALA A 578 -43.81 80.29 49.18
N GLU A 579 -43.45 80.98 48.10
CA GLU A 579 -43.01 80.37 46.84
C GLU A 579 -41.67 79.60 47.00
N ALA A 580 -40.76 80.08 47.85
CA ALA A 580 -39.55 79.36 48.23
C ALA A 580 -39.85 78.13 49.11
N GLY A 581 -40.84 78.23 50.00
CA GLY A 581 -41.34 77.09 50.78
C GLY A 581 -41.94 75.99 49.91
N GLU A 582 -42.73 76.36 48.90
CA GLU A 582 -43.32 75.43 47.92
C GLU A 582 -42.23 74.75 47.06
N LYS A 583 -41.27 75.53 46.52
CA LYS A 583 -40.11 74.99 45.79
C LYS A 583 -39.24 74.08 46.67
N ASN A 584 -39.03 74.41 47.95
CA ASN A 584 -38.33 73.52 48.87
C ASN A 584 -39.11 72.22 49.12
N GLY A 585 -40.45 72.27 49.19
CA GLY A 585 -41.29 71.08 49.24
C GLY A 585 -41.14 70.18 48.01
N GLU A 586 -41.14 70.75 46.80
CA GLU A 586 -40.88 70.00 45.57
C GLU A 586 -39.47 69.38 45.53
N LEU A 587 -38.45 70.11 45.99
CA LEU A 587 -37.08 69.60 46.07
C LEU A 587 -36.97 68.46 47.08
N LEU A 588 -37.67 68.55 48.22
CA LEU A 588 -37.69 67.51 49.24
C LEU A 588 -38.34 66.22 48.70
N MET A 589 -39.47 66.32 48.00
CA MET A 589 -40.06 65.16 47.32
C MET A 589 -39.13 64.56 46.26
N LYS A 590 -38.44 65.39 45.45
CA LYS A 590 -37.44 64.90 44.47
C LYS A 590 -36.25 64.19 45.15
N ILE A 591 -35.82 64.67 46.32
CA ILE A 591 -34.76 64.03 47.11
C ILE A 591 -35.22 62.67 47.63
N GLU A 592 -36.44 62.57 48.18
CA GLU A 592 -37.07 61.30 48.59
C GLU A 592 -37.11 60.31 47.41
N ASP A 593 -37.62 60.75 46.26
CA ASP A 593 -37.72 59.99 45.00
C ASP A 593 -36.35 59.53 44.47
N THR A 594 -35.26 60.25 44.77
CA THR A 594 -33.90 59.82 44.44
C THR A 594 -33.32 58.88 45.49
N ASN A 595 -33.65 59.04 46.77
CA ASN A 595 -33.22 58.15 47.84
C ASN A 595 -33.82 56.75 47.68
N GLU A 596 -35.11 56.63 47.34
CA GLU A 596 -35.74 55.33 47.03
C GLU A 596 -35.05 54.63 45.85
N LYS A 597 -34.64 55.38 44.81
CA LYS A 597 -33.90 54.84 43.66
C LYS A 597 -32.48 54.41 44.06
N ILE A 598 -31.80 55.15 44.93
CA ILE A 598 -30.49 54.79 45.49
C ILE A 598 -30.61 53.50 46.32
N GLU A 599 -31.63 53.38 47.18
CA GLU A 599 -31.89 52.17 47.96
C GLU A 599 -32.18 50.96 47.06
N HIS A 600 -32.97 51.12 45.99
CA HIS A 600 -33.20 50.04 45.04
C HIS A 600 -31.92 49.61 44.30
N LEU A 601 -31.07 50.57 43.90
CA LEU A 601 -29.77 50.28 43.29
C LEU A 601 -28.81 49.56 44.26
N GLN A 602 -28.73 50.01 45.51
CA GLN A 602 -27.92 49.36 46.56
C GLN A 602 -28.38 47.91 46.79
N ASN A 603 -29.68 47.66 46.92
CA ASN A 603 -30.24 46.31 47.03
C ASN A 603 -30.00 45.43 45.78
N THR A 604 -29.78 46.05 44.61
CA THR A 604 -29.44 45.33 43.38
C THR A 604 -27.95 45.00 43.31
N ILE A 605 -27.09 45.92 43.77
CA ILE A 605 -25.65 45.71 43.92
C ILE A 605 -25.37 44.56 44.89
N ILE A 606 -25.99 44.55 46.08
CA ILE A 606 -25.82 43.49 47.09
C ILE A 606 -26.14 42.11 46.50
N LYS A 607 -27.21 41.97 45.71
CA LYS A 607 -27.55 40.70 45.03
C LYS A 607 -26.53 40.30 43.98
N LEU A 608 -25.98 41.24 43.22
CA LEU A 608 -24.93 40.97 42.25
C LEU A 608 -23.62 40.56 42.94
N GLU A 609 -23.29 41.15 44.09
CA GLU A 609 -22.16 40.75 44.93
C GLU A 609 -22.34 39.32 45.48
N GLU A 610 -23.54 38.96 45.94
CA GLU A 610 -23.88 37.58 46.34
C GLU A 610 -23.78 36.58 45.17
N ASP A 611 -24.30 36.93 43.98
CA ASP A 611 -24.21 36.10 42.77
C ASP A 611 -22.76 35.92 42.26
N ILE A 612 -21.92 36.96 42.41
CA ILE A 612 -20.48 36.89 42.09
C ILE A 612 -19.76 35.98 43.09
N ALA A 613 -19.99 36.16 44.39
CA ALA A 613 -19.40 35.29 45.41
C ALA A 613 -19.80 33.81 45.24
N ALA A 614 -21.05 33.53 44.86
CA ALA A 614 -21.50 32.18 44.53
C ALA A 614 -20.80 31.61 43.28
N LYS A 615 -20.56 32.43 42.25
CA LYS A 615 -19.78 32.03 41.06
C LYS A 615 -18.33 31.73 41.38
N ASP A 616 -17.68 32.54 42.22
CA ASP A 616 -16.27 32.34 42.59
C ASP A 616 -16.07 31.00 43.33
N VAL A 617 -16.99 30.65 44.24
CA VAL A 617 -16.98 29.32 44.90
C VAL A 617 -17.15 28.18 43.88
N SER A 618 -18.04 28.34 42.89
CA SER A 618 -18.23 27.35 41.83
C SER A 618 -17.01 27.23 40.91
N LEU A 619 -16.30 28.33 40.66
CA LEU A 619 -15.13 28.38 39.78
C LEU A 619 -13.90 27.77 40.48
N GLU A 620 -13.74 28.00 41.79
CA GLU A 620 -12.69 27.39 42.59
C GLU A 620 -12.89 25.86 42.76
N ALA A 621 -14.14 25.40 42.88
CA ALA A 621 -14.45 23.97 42.82
C ALA A 621 -14.06 23.34 41.48
N ALA A 622 -14.34 24.02 40.36
CA ALA A 622 -13.93 23.57 39.02
C ALA A 622 -12.40 23.58 38.83
N ARG A 623 -11.67 24.50 39.47
CA ARG A 623 -10.19 24.49 39.51
C ARG A 623 -9.66 23.27 40.27
N GLN A 624 -10.20 22.97 41.46
CA GLN A 624 -9.80 21.76 42.20
C GLN A 624 -10.06 20.46 41.43
N GLU A 625 -11.17 20.37 40.69
CA GLU A 625 -11.44 19.22 39.83
C GLU A 625 -10.40 19.10 38.69
N ASN A 626 -10.08 20.22 38.03
CA ASN A 626 -9.03 20.26 37.01
C ASN A 626 -7.64 19.88 37.54
N ASP A 627 -7.27 20.32 38.74
CA ASP A 627 -6.01 19.93 39.37
C ASP A 627 -5.96 18.42 39.73
N SER A 628 -7.09 17.85 40.17
CA SER A 628 -7.23 16.41 40.39
C SER A 628 -7.10 15.60 39.10
N ILE A 629 -7.71 16.08 38.00
CA ILE A 629 -7.59 15.49 36.66
C ILE A 629 -6.15 15.58 36.15
N ARG A 630 -5.51 16.75 36.26
CA ARG A 630 -4.10 16.96 35.90
C ARG A 630 -3.17 16.01 36.64
N LYS A 631 -3.35 15.87 37.96
CA LYS A 631 -2.56 14.92 38.76
C LYS A 631 -2.75 13.47 38.30
N SER A 632 -4.00 13.06 38.07
CA SER A 632 -4.30 11.69 37.57
C SER A 632 -3.71 11.43 36.18
N LEU A 633 -3.65 12.46 35.33
CA LEU A 633 -3.00 12.40 34.01
C LEU A 633 -1.48 12.24 34.14
N THR A 634 -0.82 13.01 35.02
CA THR A 634 0.63 12.86 35.28
C THR A 634 0.96 11.47 35.82
N GLU A 635 0.18 10.95 36.77
CA GLU A 635 0.37 9.58 37.25
C GLU A 635 0.10 8.51 36.17
N ALA A 636 -0.71 8.79 35.15
CA ALA A 636 -0.89 7.89 34.01
C ALA A 636 0.30 7.96 33.04
N GLN A 637 0.88 9.14 32.84
CA GLN A 637 2.10 9.35 32.04
C GLN A 637 3.30 8.63 32.66
N GLU A 638 3.54 8.79 33.97
CA GLU A 638 4.63 8.10 34.68
C GLU A 638 4.50 6.56 34.61
N ARG A 639 3.27 6.02 34.64
CA ARG A 639 3.01 4.58 34.44
C ARG A 639 3.30 4.11 33.02
N ASN A 640 3.03 4.94 32.00
CA ASN A 640 3.34 4.63 30.61
C ASN A 640 4.85 4.68 30.34
N GLU A 641 5.58 5.65 30.91
CA GLU A 641 7.04 5.72 30.84
C GLU A 641 7.71 4.50 31.48
N GLU A 642 7.18 4.03 32.62
CA GLU A 642 7.65 2.81 33.29
C GLU A 642 7.34 1.53 32.50
N LEU A 643 6.25 1.50 31.72
CA LEU A 643 5.97 0.41 30.78
C LEU A 643 6.91 0.47 29.56
N LEU A 644 7.18 1.65 29.01
CA LEU A 644 8.16 1.87 27.93
C LEU A 644 9.57 1.41 28.35
N ARG A 645 9.99 1.75 29.59
CA ARG A 645 11.27 1.29 30.17
C ARG A 645 11.36 -0.24 30.20
N LYS A 646 10.26 -0.93 30.57
CA LYS A 646 10.17 -2.40 30.59
C LYS A 646 10.08 -3.04 29.20
N ILE A 647 9.49 -2.37 28.22
CA ILE A 647 9.51 -2.82 26.83
C ILE A 647 10.96 -2.76 26.31
N SER A 648 11.65 -1.64 26.53
CA SER A 648 13.04 -1.45 26.10
C SER A 648 14.02 -2.43 26.77
N ASP A 649 13.88 -2.71 28.08
CA ASP A 649 14.67 -3.76 28.75
C ASP A 649 14.37 -5.16 28.19
N ASN A 650 13.12 -5.46 27.86
CA ASN A 650 12.78 -6.72 27.20
C ASN A 650 13.34 -6.81 25.77
N GLU A 651 13.32 -5.74 24.99
CA GLU A 651 13.95 -5.66 23.66
C GLU A 651 15.46 -5.86 23.76
N TYR A 652 16.13 -5.22 24.71
CA TYR A 652 17.55 -5.44 25.00
C TYR A 652 17.86 -6.89 25.37
N ARG A 653 17.01 -7.52 26.21
CA ARG A 653 17.12 -8.95 26.56
C ARG A 653 16.87 -9.87 25.37
N ILE A 654 15.95 -9.52 24.46
CA ILE A 654 15.71 -10.26 23.21
C ILE A 654 16.92 -10.17 22.30
N HIS A 655 17.50 -8.98 22.11
CA HIS A 655 18.74 -8.80 21.35
C HIS A 655 19.91 -9.60 21.95
N LEU A 656 20.09 -9.55 23.28
CA LEU A 656 21.14 -10.33 23.96
C LEU A 656 20.95 -11.85 23.80
N LEU A 657 19.70 -12.32 23.82
CA LEU A 657 19.37 -13.73 23.53
C LEU A 657 19.63 -14.07 22.05
N GLN A 658 19.32 -13.17 21.13
CA GLN A 658 19.52 -13.35 19.69
C GLN A 658 21.02 -13.38 19.34
N ASP A 659 21.83 -12.51 19.93
CA ASP A 659 23.30 -12.55 19.88
C ASP A 659 23.85 -13.85 20.46
N THR A 660 23.29 -14.32 21.59
CA THR A 660 23.70 -15.59 22.21
C THR A 660 23.35 -16.78 21.30
N VAL A 661 22.18 -16.76 20.65
CA VAL A 661 21.77 -17.78 19.67
C VAL A 661 22.64 -17.73 18.42
N GLN A 662 22.94 -16.56 17.86
CA GLN A 662 23.87 -16.42 16.74
C GLN A 662 25.28 -16.92 17.13
N LYS A 663 25.77 -16.59 18.32
CA LYS A 663 27.07 -17.06 18.80
C LYS A 663 27.11 -18.57 18.99
N ILE A 664 26.03 -19.20 19.46
CA ILE A 664 25.88 -20.65 19.54
C ILE A 664 25.79 -21.27 18.13
N GLN A 665 25.09 -20.64 17.19
CA GLN A 665 25.03 -21.09 15.79
C GLN A 665 26.40 -21.00 15.11
N VAL A 666 27.14 -19.91 15.30
CA VAL A 666 28.51 -19.74 14.78
C VAL A 666 29.46 -20.74 15.43
N ASP A 667 29.43 -20.95 16.75
CA ASP A 667 30.24 -21.97 17.43
C ASP A 667 29.88 -23.39 16.94
N ALA A 668 28.59 -23.70 16.74
CA ALA A 668 28.16 -24.96 16.16
C ALA A 668 28.63 -25.15 14.71
N ILE A 669 28.56 -24.10 13.87
CA ILE A 669 29.06 -24.10 12.50
C ILE A 669 30.58 -24.23 12.46
N SER A 670 31.31 -23.53 13.34
CA SER A 670 32.77 -23.64 13.47
C SER A 670 33.20 -25.02 13.96
N ARG A 671 32.49 -25.62 14.92
CA ARG A 671 32.74 -27.00 15.36
C ARG A 671 32.40 -28.03 14.29
N LEU A 672 31.30 -27.86 13.55
CA LEU A 672 30.96 -28.70 12.40
C LEU A 672 32.01 -28.57 11.29
N SER A 673 32.46 -27.35 10.99
CA SER A 673 33.50 -27.09 9.99
C SER A 673 34.85 -27.66 10.42
N SER A 674 35.21 -27.53 11.70
CA SER A 674 36.41 -28.17 12.27
C SER A 674 36.31 -29.70 12.21
N PHE A 675 35.18 -30.29 12.61
CA PHE A 675 34.93 -31.73 12.55
C PHE A 675 34.92 -32.27 11.12
N VAL A 676 34.43 -31.49 10.15
CA VAL A 676 34.50 -31.81 8.72
C VAL A 676 35.94 -31.75 8.23
N MET A 677 36.72 -30.72 8.57
CA MET A 677 38.15 -30.60 8.23
C MET A 677 38.97 -31.75 8.82
N GLU A 678 38.76 -32.07 10.09
CA GLU A 678 39.45 -33.14 10.83
C GLU A 678 39.07 -34.55 10.30
N LYS A 679 37.86 -34.71 9.76
CA LYS A 679 37.46 -35.88 8.95
C LYS A 679 38.05 -35.88 7.54
N GLN A 680 38.22 -34.71 6.91
CA GLN A 680 38.77 -34.56 5.56
C GLN A 680 40.25 -35.00 5.52
N ASP A 681 41.00 -34.78 6.60
CA ASP A 681 42.41 -35.17 6.71
C ASP A 681 42.66 -36.59 7.24
N SER A 682 41.61 -37.37 7.54
CA SER A 682 41.77 -38.81 7.79
C SER A 682 42.14 -39.56 6.50
N ASP A 683 43.31 -40.22 6.48
CA ASP A 683 43.75 -41.09 5.39
C ASP A 683 42.79 -42.25 5.06
N VAL A 684 41.83 -42.54 5.96
CA VAL A 684 40.74 -43.49 5.73
C VAL A 684 39.63 -42.86 4.89
N ALA A 685 39.31 -41.58 5.10
CA ALA A 685 38.33 -40.85 4.31
C ALA A 685 38.86 -40.56 2.89
N LYS A 686 40.14 -40.19 2.75
CA LYS A 686 40.79 -40.02 1.44
C LYS A 686 40.82 -41.33 0.64
N ARG A 687 41.15 -42.47 1.28
CA ARG A 687 41.07 -43.80 0.62
C ARG A 687 39.65 -44.24 0.30
N ALA A 688 38.69 -44.04 1.21
CA ALA A 688 37.29 -44.34 0.94
C ALA A 688 36.73 -43.49 -0.20
N LEU A 689 37.18 -42.25 -0.36
CA LEU A 689 36.81 -41.39 -1.48
C LEU A 689 37.43 -41.87 -2.80
N THR A 690 38.73 -42.24 -2.82
CA THR A 690 39.35 -42.80 -4.03
C THR A 690 38.75 -44.14 -4.42
N GLU A 691 38.46 -45.03 -3.47
CA GLU A 691 37.76 -46.29 -3.76
C GLU A 691 36.29 -46.08 -4.17
N ALA A 692 35.61 -45.04 -3.67
CA ALA A 692 34.26 -44.69 -4.12
C ALA A 692 34.27 -44.06 -5.52
N GLN A 693 35.31 -43.30 -5.86
CA GLN A 693 35.56 -42.81 -7.22
C GLN A 693 35.86 -43.98 -8.16
N GLU A 694 36.74 -44.90 -7.80
CA GLU A 694 37.06 -46.09 -8.60
C GLU A 694 35.83 -47.00 -8.78
N ARG A 695 35.02 -47.22 -7.73
CA ARG A 695 33.73 -47.93 -7.85
C ARG A 695 32.70 -47.17 -8.69
N ASN A 696 32.70 -45.84 -8.68
CA ASN A 696 31.82 -45.04 -9.54
C ASN A 696 32.28 -45.07 -11.01
N GLU A 697 33.58 -45.08 -11.29
CA GLU A 697 34.15 -45.29 -12.63
C GLU A 697 33.82 -46.70 -13.15
N ASP A 698 33.98 -47.75 -12.32
CA ASP A 698 33.54 -49.11 -12.66
C ASP A 698 32.04 -49.20 -12.91
N LEU A 699 31.20 -48.49 -12.13
CA LEU A 699 29.76 -48.41 -12.34
C LEU A 699 29.37 -47.59 -13.58
N LEU A 700 30.11 -46.51 -13.90
CA LEU A 700 29.95 -45.74 -15.13
C LEU A 700 30.28 -46.61 -16.34
N LYS A 701 31.44 -47.27 -16.33
CA LYS A 701 31.88 -48.18 -17.37
C LYS A 701 30.93 -49.38 -17.53
N ARG A 702 30.39 -49.91 -16.43
CA ARG A 702 29.36 -50.97 -16.48
C ARG A 702 28.01 -50.46 -17.00
N ASN A 703 27.63 -49.22 -16.71
CA ASN A 703 26.46 -48.59 -17.32
C ASN A 703 26.67 -48.30 -18.80
N GLU A 704 27.87 -47.90 -19.21
CA GLU A 704 28.24 -47.70 -20.61
C GLU A 704 28.26 -49.03 -21.38
N ASP A 705 28.83 -50.10 -20.80
CA ASP A 705 28.72 -51.47 -21.32
C ASP A 705 27.25 -51.93 -21.44
N LEU A 706 26.39 -51.64 -20.44
CA LEU A 706 24.97 -51.94 -20.49
C LEU A 706 24.22 -51.08 -21.53
N LEU A 707 24.61 -49.82 -21.71
CA LEU A 707 24.05 -48.91 -22.70
C LEU A 707 24.42 -49.39 -24.11
N ASN A 708 25.69 -49.74 -24.34
CA ASN A 708 26.16 -50.36 -25.58
C ASN A 708 25.43 -51.68 -25.86
N ARG A 709 25.22 -52.52 -24.84
CA ARG A 709 24.46 -53.77 -24.97
C ARG A 709 22.96 -53.54 -25.23
N ASN A 710 22.38 -52.47 -24.69
CA ASN A 710 21.02 -52.04 -25.02
C ASN A 710 20.95 -51.49 -26.45
N ASN A 711 21.94 -50.72 -26.90
CA ASN A 711 22.03 -50.23 -28.28
C ASN A 711 22.14 -51.41 -29.27
N ASP A 712 22.93 -52.44 -28.95
CA ASP A 712 22.99 -53.70 -29.71
C ASP A 712 21.65 -54.45 -29.75
N LEU A 713 20.89 -54.43 -28.64
CA LEU A 713 19.55 -55.03 -28.58
C LEU A 713 18.52 -54.22 -29.37
N VAL A 714 18.55 -52.89 -29.28
CA VAL A 714 17.72 -51.98 -30.09
C VAL A 714 18.02 -52.17 -31.57
N LYS A 715 19.31 -52.21 -31.97
CA LYS A 715 19.72 -52.48 -33.35
C LYS A 715 19.21 -53.84 -33.86
N LYS A 716 19.28 -54.89 -33.03
CA LYS A 716 18.68 -56.21 -33.35
C LYS A 716 17.16 -56.17 -33.45
N ILE A 717 16.48 -55.36 -32.63
CA ILE A 717 15.03 -55.14 -32.72
C ILE A 717 14.70 -54.41 -34.04
N GLU A 718 15.43 -53.37 -34.41
CA GLU A 718 15.26 -52.67 -35.68
C GLU A 718 15.55 -53.56 -36.90
N GLU A 719 16.61 -54.38 -36.85
CA GLU A 719 16.91 -55.39 -37.87
C GLU A 719 15.78 -56.42 -37.99
N SER A 720 15.22 -56.89 -36.86
CA SER A 720 14.03 -57.76 -36.87
C SER A 720 12.79 -57.04 -37.43
N GLY A 721 12.65 -55.74 -37.16
CA GLY A 721 11.61 -54.88 -37.72
C GLY A 721 11.70 -54.77 -39.24
N LYS A 722 12.92 -54.60 -39.78
CA LYS A 722 13.19 -54.61 -41.24
C LYS A 722 12.86 -55.96 -41.88
N VAL A 723 13.05 -57.08 -41.17
CA VAL A 723 12.61 -58.40 -41.62
C VAL A 723 11.08 -58.51 -41.60
N ILE A 724 10.42 -57.99 -40.58
CA ILE A 724 8.95 -57.97 -40.48
C ILE A 724 8.33 -57.12 -41.60
N THR A 725 8.86 -55.94 -41.90
CA THR A 725 8.35 -55.11 -43.01
C THR A 725 8.57 -55.78 -44.37
N HIS A 726 9.74 -56.39 -44.62
CA HIS A 726 9.96 -57.15 -45.85
C HIS A 726 9.00 -58.35 -45.96
N LEU A 727 8.66 -59.02 -44.86
CA LEU A 727 7.66 -60.08 -44.82
C LEU A 727 6.24 -59.54 -45.08
N GLN A 728 5.87 -58.38 -44.51
CA GLN A 728 4.60 -57.71 -44.79
C GLN A 728 4.49 -57.27 -46.25
N GLU A 729 5.52 -56.67 -46.84
CA GLU A 729 5.55 -56.33 -48.27
C GLU A 729 5.45 -57.57 -49.15
N SER A 730 6.06 -58.69 -48.73
CA SER A 730 5.98 -59.96 -49.46
C SER A 730 4.57 -60.56 -49.38
N LEU A 731 3.93 -60.49 -48.20
CA LEU A 731 2.51 -60.84 -48.02
C LEU A 731 1.63 -59.95 -48.89
N GLN A 732 1.73 -58.63 -48.80
CA GLN A 732 0.92 -57.69 -49.59
C GLN A 732 1.14 -57.87 -51.10
N ARG A 733 2.34 -58.23 -51.54
CA ARG A 733 2.65 -58.58 -52.94
C ARG A 733 2.07 -59.94 -53.35
N ILE A 734 1.95 -60.89 -52.44
CA ILE A 734 1.28 -62.18 -52.66
C ILE A 734 -0.24 -62.00 -52.67
N GLU A 735 -0.80 -61.20 -51.76
CA GLU A 735 -2.21 -60.80 -51.70
C GLU A 735 -2.62 -60.04 -52.97
N GLY A 736 -1.81 -59.07 -53.42
CA GLY A 736 -2.03 -58.38 -54.70
C GLY A 736 -1.95 -59.34 -55.91
N LYS A 737 -1.06 -60.33 -55.89
CA LYS A 737 -1.04 -61.40 -56.91
C LYS A 737 -2.27 -62.31 -56.82
N ALA A 738 -2.75 -62.62 -55.62
CA ALA A 738 -3.96 -63.43 -55.42
C ALA A 738 -5.21 -62.68 -55.90
N ALA A 739 -5.35 -61.40 -55.56
CA ALA A 739 -6.42 -60.53 -56.04
C ALA A 739 -6.40 -60.36 -57.57
N ASN A 740 -5.21 -60.22 -58.18
CA ASN A 740 -5.07 -60.21 -59.63
C ASN A 740 -5.45 -61.56 -60.26
N LEU A 741 -5.04 -62.69 -59.68
CA LEU A 741 -5.43 -64.03 -60.14
C LEU A 741 -6.94 -64.30 -59.96
N GLU A 742 -7.57 -63.72 -58.93
CA GLU A 742 -9.00 -63.79 -58.70
C GLU A 742 -9.77 -62.90 -59.70
N ALA A 743 -9.27 -61.70 -59.98
CA ALA A 743 -9.78 -60.84 -61.06
C ALA A 743 -9.66 -61.52 -62.43
N ASP A 744 -8.51 -62.13 -62.75
CA ASP A 744 -8.32 -62.94 -63.96
C ASP A 744 -9.26 -64.15 -63.97
N ASN A 745 -9.54 -64.78 -62.81
CA ASN A 745 -10.54 -65.85 -62.72
C ASN A 745 -11.96 -65.33 -63.02
N HIS A 746 -12.31 -64.14 -62.53
CA HIS A 746 -13.57 -63.47 -62.84
C HIS A 746 -13.68 -63.11 -64.33
N VAL A 747 -12.61 -62.59 -64.94
CA VAL A 747 -12.55 -62.29 -66.39
C VAL A 747 -12.65 -63.58 -67.20
N LEU A 748 -11.95 -64.65 -66.84
CA LEU A 748 -12.05 -65.96 -67.49
C LEU A 748 -13.45 -66.57 -67.34
N ARG A 749 -14.11 -66.41 -66.19
CA ARG A 749 -15.51 -66.82 -66.00
C ARG A 749 -16.48 -65.98 -66.84
N GLN A 750 -16.23 -64.68 -67.03
CA GLN A 750 -17.01 -63.84 -67.94
C GLN A 750 -16.78 -64.21 -69.42
N GLN A 751 -15.54 -64.49 -69.83
CA GLN A 751 -15.22 -64.97 -71.18
C GLN A 751 -15.82 -66.36 -71.47
N ALA A 752 -15.81 -67.26 -70.49
CA ALA A 752 -16.45 -68.57 -70.58
C ALA A 752 -17.98 -68.51 -70.60
N ALA A 753 -18.59 -67.45 -70.04
CA ALA A 753 -20.03 -67.21 -70.15
C ALA A 753 -20.44 -66.59 -71.51
N ALA A 754 -19.49 -66.03 -72.27
CA ALA A 754 -19.73 -65.34 -73.53
C ALA A 754 -19.46 -66.18 -74.80
N THR A 755 -19.12 -67.47 -74.67
CA THR A 755 -18.86 -68.36 -75.82
C THR A 755 -19.65 -69.69 -75.72
N PRO A 756 -20.48 -70.06 -76.72
CA PRO A 756 -21.22 -71.32 -76.71
C PRO A 756 -20.32 -72.53 -77.04
N PRO A 757 -20.63 -73.74 -76.53
CA PRO A 757 -19.69 -74.86 -76.54
C PRO A 757 -19.65 -75.61 -77.88
N SER A 758 -18.45 -75.88 -78.39
CA SER A 758 -18.24 -76.70 -79.58
C SER A 758 -17.30 -77.89 -79.33
N THR A 759 -17.94 -79.05 -79.19
CA THR A 759 -17.50 -80.41 -79.56
C THR A 759 -15.99 -80.77 -79.68
N ALA A 760 -15.58 -81.65 -78.77
CA ALA A 760 -15.01 -82.99 -79.05
C ALA A 760 -13.49 -83.22 -79.32
N LYS A 761 -13.10 -84.44 -78.94
CA LYS A 761 -11.90 -85.25 -79.28
C LYS A 761 -10.65 -85.12 -78.39
N SER A 762 -10.50 -86.18 -77.59
CA SER A 762 -9.30 -86.73 -76.94
C SER A 762 -8.31 -87.36 -77.96
N PRO A 763 -7.28 -88.13 -77.56
CA PRO A 763 -6.10 -87.83 -76.70
C PRO A 763 -4.83 -88.00 -77.61
N PRO A 764 -3.76 -88.80 -77.38
CA PRO A 764 -3.04 -89.25 -76.15
C PRO A 764 -1.48 -89.19 -76.20
N SER A 765 -0.86 -89.42 -75.02
CA SER A 765 0.33 -90.28 -74.80
C SER A 765 1.78 -89.86 -75.12
N ARG A 766 2.66 -90.23 -74.15
CA ARG A 766 4.08 -90.64 -74.25
C ARG A 766 5.17 -89.56 -74.50
N SER A 767 6.44 -89.74 -74.12
CA SER A 767 7.14 -90.49 -73.03
C SER A 767 8.67 -90.38 -73.23
N LYS A 768 9.44 -90.72 -72.17
CA LYS A 768 10.92 -90.97 -72.11
C LYS A 768 11.75 -89.70 -71.83
N ILE A 769 12.55 -89.60 -70.75
CA ILE A 769 13.58 -90.48 -70.13
C ILE A 769 14.89 -90.50 -70.93
N THR A 770 16.00 -90.07 -70.29
CA THR A 770 17.27 -90.82 -70.05
C THR A 770 18.11 -89.94 -69.08
N ARG A 771 18.49 -90.34 -67.84
CA ARG A 771 19.59 -91.25 -67.40
C ARG A 771 21.00 -90.66 -67.75
N ILE A 772 22.11 -90.74 -67.00
CA ILE A 772 22.62 -91.51 -65.83
C ILE A 772 23.60 -90.54 -65.07
N HIS A 773 23.88 -90.62 -63.76
CA HIS A 773 24.94 -91.47 -63.17
C HIS A 773 24.87 -91.59 -61.63
N ARG A 774 25.31 -92.74 -61.10
CA ARG A 774 25.57 -93.06 -59.66
C ARG A 774 27.03 -92.65 -59.32
N SER A 775 27.39 -92.14 -58.13
CA SER A 775 27.43 -92.77 -56.77
C SER A 775 28.36 -94.00 -56.74
N PRO A 776 29.37 -94.05 -55.83
CA PRO A 776 29.22 -94.44 -54.41
C PRO A 776 29.94 -93.45 -53.44
N GLU A 777 30.09 -93.61 -52.11
CA GLU A 777 30.05 -94.82 -51.26
C GLU A 777 29.68 -94.54 -49.77
N ASN A 778 29.27 -95.62 -49.09
CA ASN A 778 28.75 -95.76 -47.71
C ASN A 778 29.71 -95.29 -46.59
N GLY A 779 29.31 -95.07 -45.32
CA GLY A 779 28.00 -95.21 -44.64
C GLY A 779 28.05 -96.12 -43.39
N HIS A 780 27.45 -95.71 -42.26
CA HIS A 780 26.99 -96.54 -41.11
C HIS A 780 26.32 -95.60 -40.06
N VAL A 781 25.22 -95.93 -39.37
CA VAL A 781 24.27 -97.04 -39.57
C VAL A 781 22.90 -96.71 -38.93
N LEU A 782 21.85 -97.37 -39.43
CA LEU A 782 20.54 -97.46 -38.80
C LEU A 782 20.47 -98.72 -37.92
N ASN A 783 19.75 -98.66 -36.79
CA ASN A 783 18.94 -99.80 -36.33
C ASN A 783 17.83 -99.29 -35.37
N GLY A 784 16.61 -99.84 -35.37
CA GLY A 784 16.15 -101.02 -36.11
C GLY A 784 14.70 -100.95 -36.60
N GLU A 785 14.41 -101.87 -37.52
CA GLU A 785 13.09 -102.26 -38.02
C GLU A 785 12.28 -102.98 -36.89
N LEU A 786 11.06 -103.52 -37.02
CA LEU A 786 10.56 -104.41 -38.08
C LEU A 786 9.07 -104.79 -37.87
N ARG A 787 8.27 -104.80 -38.96
CA ARG A 787 6.89 -105.37 -39.10
C ARG A 787 5.76 -104.64 -38.32
N GLN A 788 4.47 -104.70 -38.73
CA GLN A 788 3.80 -105.56 -39.72
C GLN A 788 2.58 -104.82 -40.35
N ALA A 789 2.12 -105.33 -41.50
CA ALA A 789 0.76 -105.30 -42.13
C ALA A 789 -0.41 -104.57 -41.40
N GLU A 790 -1.43 -103.99 -42.05
CA GLU A 790 -1.92 -104.05 -43.44
C GLU A 790 -3.05 -103.02 -43.73
N MET A 791 -3.50 -102.92 -44.99
CA MET A 791 -4.87 -102.53 -45.43
C MET A 791 -5.45 -101.09 -45.23
N ARG A 792 -5.61 -100.40 -46.38
CA ARG A 792 -6.82 -99.65 -46.82
C ARG A 792 -8.09 -100.58 -46.80
N PRO A 793 -9.34 -100.11 -47.08
CA PRO A 793 -9.97 -98.78 -46.94
C PRO A 793 -11.45 -98.84 -46.43
N SER A 794 -12.15 -97.69 -46.48
CA SER A 794 -13.54 -97.55 -47.02
C SER A 794 -14.78 -97.59 -46.11
N ALA A 795 -15.68 -96.64 -46.43
CA ALA A 795 -17.15 -96.66 -46.39
C ALA A 795 -17.93 -96.69 -45.05
N GLY A 796 -19.01 -95.89 -45.04
CA GLY A 796 -20.24 -96.20 -44.28
C GLY A 796 -20.59 -95.27 -43.12
N MET A 797 -21.36 -94.21 -43.41
CA MET A 797 -22.75 -93.94 -42.97
C MET A 797 -23.23 -94.31 -41.53
N PRO A 798 -24.32 -93.68 -41.02
CA PRO A 798 -24.43 -93.26 -39.61
C PRO A 798 -25.35 -94.14 -38.74
N GLU A 799 -25.64 -93.63 -37.53
CA GLU A 799 -26.63 -94.09 -36.53
C GLU A 799 -26.27 -95.43 -35.84
N ALA A 800 -26.33 -95.60 -34.51
CA ALA A 800 -27.37 -95.16 -33.59
C ALA A 800 -26.91 -95.08 -32.12
N THR A 801 -27.77 -94.43 -31.34
CA THR A 801 -27.88 -94.12 -29.91
C THR A 801 -27.36 -95.11 -28.81
N PRO A 802 -27.17 -94.61 -27.55
CA PRO A 802 -26.44 -95.27 -26.44
C PRO A 802 -27.40 -96.05 -25.49
N PRO A 803 -27.02 -96.50 -24.26
CA PRO A 803 -26.99 -95.58 -23.08
C PRO A 803 -26.11 -95.98 -21.84
N ILE A 804 -26.13 -95.10 -20.80
CA ILE A 804 -25.71 -95.29 -19.38
C ILE A 804 -24.18 -95.30 -19.09
N GLY A 805 -23.62 -94.45 -18.21
CA GLY A 805 -24.20 -93.37 -17.39
C GLY A 805 -23.16 -92.56 -16.57
N ASN A 806 -23.64 -91.55 -15.80
CA ASN A 806 -22.92 -90.56 -14.95
C ASN A 806 -22.26 -89.38 -15.73
N ALA A 807 -22.87 -88.21 -16.00
CA ALA A 807 -23.56 -87.17 -15.19
C ALA A 807 -22.61 -86.06 -14.64
N PRO A 808 -23.02 -84.76 -14.47
CA PRO A 808 -24.38 -84.19 -14.53
C PRO A 808 -24.62 -82.85 -15.30
N ASN A 809 -25.91 -82.57 -15.60
CA ASN A 809 -26.64 -81.27 -15.76
C ASN A 809 -26.26 -80.27 -16.89
N SER A 810 -27.07 -79.95 -17.93
CA SER A 810 -28.49 -79.47 -18.08
C SER A 810 -28.62 -77.93 -17.97
N SER A 811 -28.88 -77.14 -19.03
CA SER A 811 -30.01 -77.06 -20.00
C SER A 811 -31.23 -76.25 -19.52
N ASN A 812 -31.83 -75.48 -20.44
CA ASN A 812 -32.78 -74.39 -20.18
C ASN A 812 -34.19 -74.78 -19.66
N GLN A 813 -34.80 -73.77 -19.01
CA GLN A 813 -36.24 -73.40 -19.07
C GLN A 813 -37.25 -74.10 -18.13
N LYS A 814 -37.58 -73.44 -17.01
CA LYS A 814 -38.95 -72.98 -16.64
C LYS A 814 -39.00 -72.20 -15.32
N ASP A 815 -39.80 -71.12 -15.34
CA ASP A 815 -40.66 -70.53 -14.29
C ASP A 815 -40.09 -70.13 -12.90
N PHE A 816 -40.74 -69.11 -12.29
CA PHE A 816 -40.38 -68.31 -11.08
C PHE A 816 -39.19 -67.34 -11.28
N GLU A 817 -39.38 -66.03 -11.48
CA GLU A 817 -40.00 -64.96 -10.64
C GLU A 817 -39.00 -64.23 -9.71
N HIS A 818 -39.06 -62.88 -9.75
CA HIS A 818 -38.33 -61.89 -8.92
C HIS A 818 -36.78 -61.86 -9.05
N GLY A 819 -36.14 -60.75 -9.45
CA GLY A 819 -36.68 -59.48 -9.92
C GLY A 819 -35.66 -58.34 -9.90
N GLU A 820 -35.08 -57.99 -11.05
CA GLU A 820 -34.55 -56.64 -11.25
C GLU A 820 -35.63 -55.73 -11.83
N LYS A 821 -35.65 -54.47 -11.38
CA LYS A 821 -36.47 -53.36 -11.90
C LYS A 821 -37.97 -53.35 -11.54
N LEU A 822 -38.29 -53.34 -10.24
CA LEU A 822 -39.48 -52.60 -9.78
C LEU A 822 -39.39 -52.06 -8.34
N GLN A 823 -38.61 -51.00 -8.16
CA GLN A 823 -38.93 -49.97 -7.15
C GLN A 823 -38.72 -48.55 -7.69
N ARG A 824 -39.46 -48.23 -8.76
CA ARG A 824 -40.16 -46.95 -8.83
C ARG A 824 -41.65 -47.22 -8.96
N VAL A 825 -42.43 -46.28 -8.43
CA VAL A 825 -43.90 -46.20 -8.50
C VAL A 825 -44.66 -47.18 -7.60
N LEU A 826 -44.58 -46.94 -6.28
CA LEU A 826 -45.80 -46.68 -5.51
C LEU A 826 -45.54 -45.71 -4.34
N ASN A 827 -45.14 -44.49 -4.72
CA ASN A 827 -45.56 -43.28 -4.01
C ASN A 827 -45.82 -42.21 -5.08
N GLN A 828 -47.06 -42.15 -5.56
CA GLN A 828 -47.48 -41.07 -6.45
C GLN A 828 -47.64 -39.78 -5.65
N LYS A 829 -46.80 -38.79 -5.93
CA LYS A 829 -47.27 -37.46 -6.35
C LYS A 829 -46.10 -36.61 -6.89
N HIS A 830 -46.14 -36.39 -8.21
CA HIS A 830 -45.41 -35.37 -8.98
C HIS A 830 -43.87 -35.49 -9.17
N GLN A 831 -43.50 -35.23 -10.43
CA GLN A 831 -42.24 -34.84 -11.13
C GLN A 831 -41.10 -34.12 -10.35
N PRO A 832 -39.93 -33.77 -10.99
CA PRO A 832 -39.42 -34.05 -12.37
C PRO A 832 -37.89 -34.39 -12.50
N GLN A 833 -37.42 -34.44 -13.76
CA GLN A 833 -36.04 -34.65 -14.27
C GLN A 833 -35.03 -33.48 -14.03
N GLN A 834 -35.24 -32.67 -13.00
CA GLN A 834 -34.82 -31.26 -12.94
C GLN A 834 -33.32 -30.84 -13.01
N PRO A 835 -32.32 -31.56 -12.44
CA PRO A 835 -31.02 -30.95 -12.10
C PRO A 835 -30.17 -30.37 -13.24
N GLN A 836 -30.38 -30.81 -14.49
CA GLN A 836 -29.60 -30.35 -15.64
C GLN A 836 -30.30 -29.20 -16.39
N ASP A 837 -31.63 -29.22 -16.44
CA ASP A 837 -32.44 -28.13 -17.02
C ASP A 837 -32.37 -26.89 -16.12
N ASP A 838 -32.44 -27.05 -14.79
CA ASP A 838 -32.29 -25.95 -13.82
C ASP A 838 -30.94 -25.23 -13.96
N GLN A 839 -29.87 -25.96 -14.33
CA GLN A 839 -28.55 -25.38 -14.61
C GLN A 839 -28.55 -24.55 -15.90
N GLN A 840 -29.24 -25.00 -16.95
CA GLN A 840 -29.36 -24.24 -18.21
C GLN A 840 -30.22 -22.99 -18.05
N TRP A 841 -31.28 -23.05 -17.24
CA TRP A 841 -32.08 -21.88 -16.88
C TRP A 841 -31.25 -20.82 -16.15
N LEU A 842 -30.47 -21.19 -15.13
CA LEU A 842 -29.58 -20.24 -14.45
C LEU A 842 -28.59 -19.58 -15.41
N LEU A 843 -27.95 -20.38 -16.28
CA LEU A 843 -26.99 -19.88 -17.28
C LEU A 843 -27.63 -18.95 -18.32
N THR A 844 -28.94 -19.08 -18.58
CA THR A 844 -29.70 -18.16 -19.45
C THR A 844 -30.10 -16.87 -18.73
N CYS A 845 -30.26 -16.92 -17.41
CA CYS A 845 -30.57 -15.75 -16.57
C CYS A 845 -29.35 -14.92 -16.18
N ILE A 846 -28.16 -15.52 -16.04
CA ILE A 846 -26.92 -14.84 -15.64
C ILE A 846 -26.57 -13.62 -16.53
N PRO A 847 -26.64 -13.69 -17.87
CA PRO A 847 -26.33 -12.54 -18.73
C PRO A 847 -27.36 -11.40 -18.69
N GLN A 848 -28.47 -11.56 -17.97
CA GLN A 848 -29.54 -10.57 -17.92
C GLN A 848 -29.35 -9.62 -16.73
N TYR A 849 -29.73 -8.35 -16.90
CA TYR A 849 -29.80 -7.40 -15.79
C TYR A 849 -31.00 -7.74 -14.88
N LEU A 850 -30.76 -8.49 -13.80
CA LEU A 850 -31.79 -8.90 -12.84
C LEU A 850 -32.03 -7.86 -11.73
N GLY A 851 -31.20 -6.81 -11.67
CA GLY A 851 -31.35 -5.68 -10.77
C GLY A 851 -31.21 -6.02 -9.28
N PHE A 852 -31.89 -5.25 -8.44
CA PHE A 852 -31.75 -5.26 -6.98
C PHE A 852 -33.11 -5.37 -6.30
N SER A 853 -33.18 -6.16 -5.22
CA SER A 853 -34.34 -6.26 -4.33
C SER A 853 -34.03 -5.51 -3.04
N GLY A 854 -34.40 -4.23 -2.99
CA GLY A 854 -33.81 -3.29 -2.02
C GLY A 854 -32.33 -3.11 -2.32
N SER A 855 -31.47 -3.15 -1.31
CA SER A 855 -30.01 -3.09 -1.47
C SER A 855 -29.34 -4.43 -1.85
N LYS A 856 -30.11 -5.49 -2.13
CA LYS A 856 -29.56 -6.84 -2.38
C LYS A 856 -29.52 -7.17 -3.88
N PRO A 857 -28.34 -7.45 -4.46
CA PRO A 857 -28.25 -7.89 -5.86
C PRO A 857 -28.99 -9.22 -6.08
N VAL A 858 -29.89 -9.24 -7.06
CA VAL A 858 -30.77 -10.40 -7.30
C VAL A 858 -30.01 -11.57 -7.92
N ALA A 859 -29.14 -11.31 -8.90
CA ALA A 859 -28.38 -12.39 -9.55
C ALA A 859 -27.42 -13.08 -8.56
N THR A 860 -26.76 -12.34 -7.67
CA THR A 860 -26.00 -12.91 -6.54
C THR A 860 -26.81 -13.91 -5.71
N LEU A 861 -28.01 -13.52 -5.27
CA LEU A 861 -28.83 -14.36 -4.40
C LEU A 861 -29.29 -15.62 -5.14
N LEU A 862 -29.65 -15.50 -6.41
CA LEU A 862 -30.02 -16.64 -7.26
C LEU A 862 -28.85 -17.59 -7.47
N ILE A 863 -27.68 -17.10 -7.91
CA ILE A 863 -26.47 -17.90 -8.10
C ILE A 863 -26.10 -18.63 -6.80
N TYR A 864 -26.07 -17.92 -5.67
CA TYR A 864 -25.74 -18.49 -4.36
C TYR A 864 -26.75 -19.56 -3.91
N GLN A 865 -28.06 -19.31 -4.08
CA GLN A 865 -29.10 -20.29 -3.74
C GLN A 865 -29.04 -21.53 -4.63
N CYS A 866 -28.79 -21.38 -5.94
CA CYS A 866 -28.59 -22.51 -6.85
C CYS A 866 -27.37 -23.35 -6.47
N LEU A 867 -26.24 -22.71 -6.15
CA LEU A 867 -25.01 -23.40 -5.72
C LEU A 867 -25.19 -24.15 -4.39
N LEU A 868 -25.96 -23.61 -3.44
CA LEU A 868 -26.39 -24.31 -2.23
C LEU A 868 -27.32 -25.49 -2.55
N HIS A 869 -28.33 -25.28 -3.38
CA HIS A 869 -29.33 -26.29 -3.75
C HIS A 869 -28.69 -27.51 -4.41
N TRP A 870 -27.75 -27.29 -5.34
CA TRP A 870 -26.97 -28.34 -6.00
C TRP A 870 -25.82 -28.90 -5.14
N ARG A 871 -25.63 -28.40 -3.90
CA ARG A 871 -24.49 -28.72 -3.01
C ARG A 871 -23.11 -28.58 -3.67
N SER A 872 -22.97 -27.64 -4.61
CA SER A 872 -21.75 -27.51 -5.43
C SER A 872 -20.50 -27.22 -4.61
N PHE A 873 -20.64 -26.63 -3.42
CA PHE A 873 -19.52 -26.34 -2.52
C PHE A 873 -18.88 -27.59 -1.88
N GLU A 874 -19.63 -28.67 -1.71
CA GLU A 874 -19.16 -29.93 -1.08
C GLU A 874 -18.59 -30.93 -2.11
N ALA A 875 -18.73 -30.64 -3.40
CA ALA A 875 -18.39 -31.56 -4.48
C ALA A 875 -16.86 -31.63 -4.73
N MET A 876 -16.30 -32.84 -4.72
CA MET A 876 -14.87 -33.05 -5.05
C MET A 876 -14.53 -32.75 -6.53
N LYS A 877 -15.50 -32.85 -7.43
CA LYS A 877 -15.40 -32.46 -8.85
C LYS A 877 -16.73 -31.87 -9.29
N THR A 878 -16.71 -30.66 -9.88
CA THR A 878 -17.89 -30.02 -10.47
C THR A 878 -17.45 -28.99 -11.51
N GLY A 879 -18.08 -28.99 -12.69
CA GLY A 879 -17.91 -27.95 -13.72
C GLY A 879 -19.02 -26.90 -13.70
N VAL A 880 -19.79 -26.80 -12.61
CA VAL A 880 -20.83 -25.76 -12.45
C VAL A 880 -20.20 -24.38 -12.26
N PHE A 881 -19.10 -24.31 -11.50
CA PHE A 881 -18.37 -23.06 -11.26
C PHE A 881 -17.82 -22.46 -12.55
N ASP A 882 -17.13 -23.25 -13.39
CA ASP A 882 -16.56 -22.78 -14.65
C ASP A 882 -17.63 -22.25 -15.61
N ARG A 883 -18.80 -22.92 -15.66
CA ARG A 883 -19.92 -22.51 -16.52
C ARG A 883 -20.57 -21.22 -16.05
N ILE A 884 -20.74 -21.04 -14.73
CA ILE A 884 -21.23 -19.77 -14.15
C ILE A 884 -20.20 -18.66 -14.38
N LEU A 885 -18.92 -18.91 -14.13
CA LEU A 885 -17.84 -17.94 -14.33
C LEU A 885 -17.70 -17.52 -15.80
N HIS A 886 -17.85 -18.47 -16.74
CA HIS A 886 -17.87 -18.19 -18.17
C HIS A 886 -19.07 -17.31 -18.56
N ALA A 887 -20.29 -17.65 -18.11
CA ALA A 887 -21.49 -16.84 -18.39
C ALA A 887 -21.40 -15.42 -17.81
N ILE A 888 -20.80 -15.24 -16.62
CA ILE A 888 -20.54 -13.92 -16.04
C ILE A 888 -19.48 -13.16 -16.85
N ASN A 889 -18.36 -13.79 -17.22
CA ASN A 889 -17.33 -13.14 -18.04
C ASN A 889 -17.88 -12.69 -19.40
N SER A 890 -18.65 -13.54 -20.09
CA SER A 890 -19.30 -13.18 -21.36
C SER A 890 -20.28 -12.01 -21.21
N ALA A 891 -20.96 -11.88 -20.06
CA ALA A 891 -21.84 -10.74 -19.79
C ALA A 891 -21.06 -9.43 -19.50
N ILE A 892 -19.89 -9.52 -18.87
CA ILE A 892 -18.99 -8.39 -18.61
C ILE A 892 -18.27 -7.93 -19.90
N GLU A 893 -17.96 -8.87 -20.80
CA GLU A 893 -17.27 -8.62 -22.07
C GLU A 893 -18.22 -8.18 -23.19
N ALA A 894 -19.52 -8.42 -23.07
CA ALA A 894 -20.53 -7.95 -24.03
C ALA A 894 -20.86 -6.45 -23.89
N GLU A 895 -20.79 -5.89 -22.67
CA GLU A 895 -21.14 -4.48 -22.39
C GLU A 895 -20.13 -3.82 -21.44
N HIS A 896 -19.28 -2.95 -21.98
CA HIS A 896 -18.33 -2.15 -21.21
C HIS A 896 -18.93 -0.83 -20.66
N ASP A 897 -20.26 -0.71 -20.54
CA ASP A 897 -20.88 0.45 -19.89
C ASP A 897 -20.60 0.43 -18.38
N VAL A 898 -20.28 1.61 -17.83
CA VAL A 898 -19.98 1.82 -16.40
C VAL A 898 -21.11 1.31 -15.52
N ARG A 899 -22.37 1.41 -15.97
CA ARG A 899 -23.54 0.87 -15.25
C ARG A 899 -23.53 -0.66 -15.18
N THR A 900 -23.26 -1.32 -16.30
CA THR A 900 -23.18 -2.80 -16.36
C THR A 900 -21.98 -3.31 -15.56
N LEU A 901 -20.83 -2.62 -15.62
CA LEU A 901 -19.67 -2.91 -14.78
C LEU A 901 -19.97 -2.70 -13.27
N ALA A 902 -20.62 -1.59 -12.88
CA ALA A 902 -21.00 -1.33 -11.48
C ALA A 902 -21.99 -2.37 -10.93
N TYR A 903 -22.96 -2.80 -11.75
CA TYR A 903 -23.85 -3.91 -11.44
C TYR A 903 -23.08 -5.21 -11.20
N TRP A 904 -22.15 -5.58 -12.08
CA TRP A 904 -21.34 -6.78 -11.90
C TRP A 904 -20.42 -6.70 -10.70
N LEU A 905 -19.78 -5.55 -10.44
CA LEU A 905 -18.96 -5.31 -9.24
C LEU A 905 -19.77 -5.54 -7.95
N SER A 906 -21.00 -5.02 -7.90
CA SER A 906 -21.93 -5.22 -6.78
C SER A 906 -22.34 -6.69 -6.63
N ASN A 907 -22.66 -7.38 -7.73
CA ASN A 907 -23.05 -8.79 -7.69
C ASN A 907 -21.90 -9.71 -7.26
N LEU A 908 -20.70 -9.50 -7.80
CA LEU A 908 -19.51 -10.30 -7.51
C LEU A 908 -19.02 -10.12 -6.06
N SER A 909 -18.97 -8.87 -5.58
CA SER A 909 -18.55 -8.57 -4.20
C SER A 909 -19.53 -9.16 -3.18
N ALA A 910 -20.84 -9.02 -3.40
CA ALA A 910 -21.86 -9.64 -2.56
C ALA A 910 -21.79 -11.18 -2.60
N LEU A 911 -21.52 -11.79 -3.77
CA LEU A 911 -21.36 -13.25 -3.89
C LEU A 911 -20.14 -13.74 -3.11
N THR A 912 -19.00 -13.06 -3.23
CA THR A 912 -17.76 -13.38 -2.51
C THR A 912 -17.93 -13.28 -0.99
N VAL A 913 -18.65 -12.27 -0.50
CA VAL A 913 -19.01 -12.14 0.93
C VAL A 913 -19.92 -13.28 1.40
N LEU A 914 -20.90 -13.70 0.60
CA LEU A 914 -21.74 -14.85 0.93
C LEU A 914 -20.92 -16.15 0.99
N LEU A 915 -20.02 -16.39 0.02
CA LEU A 915 -19.12 -17.54 0.03
C LEU A 915 -18.21 -17.53 1.27
N GLN A 916 -17.59 -16.38 1.59
CA GLN A 916 -16.73 -16.22 2.76
C GLN A 916 -17.46 -16.50 4.09
N ARG A 917 -18.74 -16.15 4.19
CA ARG A 917 -19.58 -16.45 5.37
C ARG A 917 -20.10 -17.88 5.41
N SER A 918 -20.12 -18.57 4.27
CA SER A 918 -20.63 -19.95 4.14
C SER A 918 -19.55 -21.00 4.34
N PHE A 919 -18.30 -20.72 3.95
CA PHE A 919 -17.22 -21.68 4.08
C PHE A 919 -16.77 -21.77 5.55
N LYS A 920 -16.68 -22.98 6.09
CA LYS A 920 -16.09 -23.22 7.41
C LYS A 920 -14.62 -22.80 7.44
N THR A 921 -14.31 -21.71 8.14
CA THR A 921 -12.96 -21.53 8.67
C THR A 921 -12.71 -22.62 9.71
N THR A 922 -11.77 -23.52 9.45
CA THR A 922 -11.36 -24.57 10.41
C THR A 922 -10.61 -23.93 11.59
N ARG A 923 -11.37 -23.33 12.51
CA ARG A 923 -10.92 -23.00 13.85
C ARG A 923 -11.26 -24.18 14.75
N THR A 924 -10.25 -25.00 15.07
CA THR A 924 -10.41 -26.23 15.84
C THR A 924 -11.04 -25.95 17.19
N ALA A 925 -12.23 -26.50 17.44
CA ALA A 925 -12.93 -26.38 18.71
C ALA A 925 -12.31 -27.30 19.77
N LEU A 926 -11.22 -26.87 20.40
CA LEU A 926 -10.72 -27.49 21.63
C LEU A 926 -11.60 -27.06 22.80
N SER A 927 -12.60 -27.88 23.11
CA SER A 927 -13.43 -27.72 24.31
C SER A 927 -12.83 -28.50 25.49
N THR A 928 -12.39 -27.82 26.53
CA THR A 928 -12.16 -28.39 27.87
C THR A 928 -12.92 -27.60 28.93
N PRO A 929 -13.70 -28.24 29.83
CA PRO A 929 -14.58 -27.52 30.75
C PRO A 929 -13.99 -27.42 32.17
N GLN A 930 -13.73 -26.21 32.71
CA GLN A 930 -13.80 -26.04 34.18
C GLN A 930 -13.98 -24.60 34.74
N ARG A 931 -15.16 -24.40 35.35
CA ARG A 931 -15.47 -23.63 36.58
C ARG A 931 -15.25 -22.09 36.67
N ARG A 932 -16.40 -21.39 36.85
CA ARG A 932 -16.72 -20.29 37.83
C ARG A 932 -15.78 -19.06 37.85
N ARG A 933 -16.19 -17.79 37.95
CA ARG A 933 -17.45 -17.02 38.17
C ARG A 933 -17.08 -15.55 37.83
N PHE A 934 -17.96 -14.56 37.64
CA PHE A 934 -19.41 -14.40 37.80
C PHE A 934 -19.95 -13.55 36.62
N SER A 935 -21.24 -13.22 36.61
CA SER A 935 -21.91 -12.27 35.71
C SER A 935 -22.40 -11.03 36.46
N SER A 936 -22.45 -9.86 35.80
CA SER A 936 -23.43 -8.81 36.14
C SER A 936 -23.67 -7.87 34.95
N GLU A 937 -24.94 -7.65 34.60
CA GLU A 937 -25.36 -6.65 33.61
C GLU A 937 -25.75 -5.34 34.31
N ARG A 938 -25.34 -4.19 33.78
CA ARG A 938 -26.23 -3.10 33.28
C ARG A 938 -25.48 -1.78 33.08
N THR A 939 -26.04 -0.95 32.17
CA THR A 939 -25.65 0.44 31.82
C THR A 939 -24.22 0.58 31.28
N PHE A 940 -23.97 1.15 30.09
CA PHE A 940 -24.57 2.34 29.48
C PHE A 940 -24.99 2.18 28.01
N HIS A 941 -25.85 3.10 27.55
CA HIS A 941 -26.09 3.40 26.13
C HIS A 941 -25.11 4.47 25.62
N THR A 942 -25.07 4.68 24.28
CA THR A 942 -24.27 5.69 23.55
C THR A 942 -22.76 5.38 23.49
N SER A 943 -22.06 5.44 22.34
CA SER A 943 -22.44 5.83 20.97
C SER A 943 -21.89 4.83 19.94
N GLN A 944 -22.71 4.36 19.00
CA GLN A 944 -22.24 3.58 17.84
C GLN A 944 -22.28 4.45 16.58
N THR A 945 -21.11 4.76 16.04
CA THR A 945 -20.98 5.38 14.71
C THR A 945 -21.03 4.32 13.61
N SER A 946 -22.25 4.00 13.19
CA SER A 946 -22.64 3.72 11.80
C SER A 946 -21.71 2.91 10.87
N ASN A 947 -21.44 1.63 11.17
CA ASN A 947 -21.07 0.65 10.14
C ASN A 947 -22.30 0.27 9.29
N ALA A 948 -22.82 1.22 8.51
CA ALA A 948 -24.11 1.11 7.81
C ALA A 948 -24.07 0.27 6.51
N GLY A 949 -22.88 -0.04 5.97
CA GLY A 949 -22.73 -0.70 4.66
C GLY A 949 -23.10 -2.19 4.60
N LEU A 950 -22.97 -2.95 5.70
CA LEU A 950 -23.01 -4.43 5.65
C LEU A 950 -24.04 -5.11 6.58
N ALA A 951 -24.86 -4.35 7.29
CA ALA A 951 -25.92 -4.90 8.15
C ALA A 951 -27.13 -5.47 7.36
N TYR A 952 -27.30 -5.07 6.10
CA TYR A 952 -28.52 -5.33 5.32
C TYR A 952 -28.82 -6.80 4.96
N LEU A 953 -27.84 -7.70 5.04
CA LEU A 953 -28.08 -9.12 4.70
C LEU A 953 -28.80 -9.91 5.81
N GLY A 954 -28.75 -9.46 7.07
CA GLY A 954 -29.38 -10.15 8.21
C GLY A 954 -30.68 -9.48 8.66
N GLY A 955 -31.83 -9.89 8.12
CA GLY A 955 -33.11 -9.28 8.54
C GLY A 955 -34.38 -9.78 7.85
N GLN A 956 -34.83 -10.99 8.18
CA GLN A 956 -36.25 -11.23 8.54
C GLN A 956 -36.31 -12.53 9.36
N SER A 957 -36.83 -12.45 10.59
CA SER A 957 -36.89 -13.60 11.50
C SER A 957 -38.24 -14.30 11.43
N VAL A 958 -38.24 -15.61 11.18
CA VAL A 958 -39.30 -16.53 11.62
C VAL A 958 -38.63 -17.84 12.07
N VAL A 959 -38.56 -18.02 13.40
CA VAL A 959 -38.28 -19.29 14.12
C VAL A 959 -36.91 -19.95 13.88
N GLY A 960 -36.10 -19.99 14.94
CA GLY A 960 -34.96 -20.92 15.07
C GLY A 960 -33.59 -20.27 14.91
N ALA A 961 -32.71 -20.50 15.89
CA ALA A 961 -31.33 -20.03 15.85
C ALA A 961 -30.47 -20.90 14.93
N THR A 962 -30.33 -20.50 13.67
CA THR A 962 -29.30 -21.01 12.75
C THR A 962 -28.65 -19.86 12.01
N GLY A 963 -27.32 -19.74 12.11
CA GLY A 963 -26.54 -18.93 11.16
C GLY A 963 -26.63 -19.49 9.74
N LEU A 964 -26.07 -18.76 8.78
CA LEU A 964 -25.88 -19.26 7.40
C LEU A 964 -25.28 -20.68 7.43
N PRO A 965 -25.73 -21.61 6.57
CA PRO A 965 -25.22 -22.98 6.54
C PRO A 965 -23.69 -22.96 6.39
N GLN A 966 -22.99 -23.38 7.43
CA GLN A 966 -21.54 -23.54 7.39
C GLN A 966 -21.19 -24.84 6.65
N VAL A 967 -20.70 -24.68 5.43
CA VAL A 967 -20.37 -25.74 4.49
C VAL A 967 -18.87 -26.01 4.49
N GLU A 968 -18.49 -27.28 4.38
CA GLU A 968 -17.10 -27.69 4.19
C GLU A 968 -16.74 -27.59 2.70
N ALA A 969 -16.19 -26.44 2.30
CA ALA A 969 -15.83 -26.18 0.91
C ALA A 969 -14.69 -27.08 0.43
N LYS A 970 -14.90 -27.80 -0.68
CA LYS A 970 -13.83 -28.55 -1.38
C LYS A 970 -13.09 -27.64 -2.35
N TYR A 971 -11.94 -28.11 -2.84
CA TYR A 971 -11.02 -27.35 -3.69
C TYR A 971 -11.68 -26.59 -4.87
N PRO A 972 -12.63 -27.15 -5.65
CA PRO A 972 -13.30 -26.41 -6.72
C PRO A 972 -14.05 -25.15 -6.24
N ALA A 973 -14.61 -25.18 -5.04
CA ALA A 973 -15.34 -24.05 -4.45
C ALA A 973 -14.41 -22.96 -3.89
N LEU A 974 -13.23 -23.36 -3.39
CA LEU A 974 -12.17 -22.44 -2.98
C LEU A 974 -11.56 -21.73 -4.20
N LEU A 975 -11.31 -22.48 -5.28
CA LEU A 975 -10.83 -21.94 -6.54
C LEU A 975 -11.85 -20.97 -7.17
N PHE A 976 -13.14 -21.33 -7.18
CA PHE A 976 -14.21 -20.43 -7.63
C PHE A 976 -14.26 -19.13 -6.82
N LYS A 977 -14.08 -19.19 -5.49
CA LYS A 977 -13.99 -17.99 -4.65
C LYS A 977 -12.79 -17.11 -5.05
N GLN A 978 -11.63 -17.69 -5.32
CA GLN A 978 -10.47 -16.94 -5.80
C GLN A 978 -10.74 -16.28 -7.16
N GLN A 979 -11.25 -17.04 -8.13
CA GLN A 979 -11.60 -16.54 -9.47
C GLN A 979 -12.63 -15.40 -9.43
N LEU A 980 -13.54 -15.39 -8.44
CA LEU A 980 -14.45 -14.26 -8.23
C LEU A 980 -13.75 -13.02 -7.68
N VAL A 981 -12.71 -13.16 -6.86
CA VAL A 981 -11.87 -12.02 -6.39
C VAL A 981 -11.07 -11.46 -7.57
N ASP A 982 -10.40 -12.31 -8.35
CA ASP A 982 -9.66 -11.91 -9.54
C ASP A 982 -10.58 -11.17 -10.55
N LEU A 983 -11.84 -11.60 -10.67
CA LEU A 983 -12.84 -10.96 -11.51
C LEU A 983 -13.38 -9.64 -10.93
N ILE A 984 -13.46 -9.49 -9.60
CA ILE A 984 -13.74 -8.21 -8.94
C ILE A 984 -12.63 -7.20 -9.27
N GLU A 985 -11.36 -7.62 -9.21
CA GLU A 985 -10.22 -6.78 -9.55
C GLU A 985 -10.23 -6.39 -11.03
N LYS A 986 -10.52 -7.33 -11.94
CA LYS A 986 -10.70 -7.04 -13.39
C LYS A 986 -11.80 -6.00 -13.62
N VAL A 987 -12.98 -6.17 -13.01
CA VAL A 987 -14.12 -5.23 -13.17
C VAL A 987 -13.83 -3.87 -12.54
N TYR A 988 -13.21 -3.84 -11.35
CA TYR A 988 -12.79 -2.60 -10.71
C TYR A 988 -11.75 -1.85 -11.56
N GLY A 989 -10.78 -2.57 -12.13
CA GLY A 989 -9.80 -2.02 -13.08
C GLY A 989 -10.46 -1.35 -14.28
N MET A 990 -11.41 -2.03 -14.93
CA MET A 990 -12.16 -1.47 -16.06
C MET A 990 -12.95 -0.19 -15.71
N ILE A 991 -13.54 -0.12 -14.51
CA ILE A 991 -14.22 1.11 -14.03
C ILE A 991 -13.18 2.21 -13.76
N SER A 992 -12.09 1.88 -13.06
CA SER A 992 -10.96 2.79 -12.78
C SER A 992 -10.40 3.40 -14.05
N ASP A 993 -10.18 2.59 -15.08
CA ASP A 993 -9.56 3.05 -16.32
C ASP A 993 -10.53 3.83 -17.20
N SER A 994 -11.83 3.56 -17.09
CA SER A 994 -12.89 4.42 -17.66
C SER A 994 -12.90 5.81 -16.99
N VAL A 995 -12.83 5.87 -15.66
CA VAL A 995 -12.71 7.12 -14.90
C VAL A 995 -11.45 7.89 -15.30
N LYS A 996 -10.28 7.22 -15.34
CA LYS A 996 -9.02 7.86 -15.77
C LYS A 996 -9.10 8.39 -17.20
N LYS A 997 -9.72 7.65 -18.12
CA LYS A 997 -9.86 8.05 -19.53
C LYS A 997 -10.73 9.30 -19.71
N GLU A 998 -11.75 9.48 -18.88
CA GLU A 998 -12.58 10.70 -18.87
C GLU A 998 -11.93 11.85 -18.09
N LEU A 999 -11.21 11.56 -17.00
CA LEU A 999 -10.61 12.60 -16.15
C LEU A 999 -9.28 13.12 -16.63
N ASN A 1000 -8.39 12.30 -17.20
CA ASN A 1000 -7.04 12.73 -17.59
C ASN A 1000 -7.05 13.95 -18.54
N PRO A 1001 -7.86 14.01 -19.61
CA PRO A 1001 -7.91 15.20 -20.47
C PRO A 1001 -8.43 16.45 -19.74
N LEU A 1002 -9.35 16.28 -18.78
CA LEU A 1002 -9.87 17.40 -17.97
C LEU A 1002 -8.85 17.86 -16.92
N LEU A 1003 -8.08 16.94 -16.34
CA LEU A 1003 -7.01 17.23 -15.39
C LEU A 1003 -5.83 17.92 -16.09
N GLU A 1004 -5.45 17.49 -17.29
CA GLU A 1004 -4.44 18.18 -18.11
C GLU A 1004 -4.86 19.64 -18.39
N LEU A 1005 -6.14 19.87 -18.72
CA LEU A 1005 -6.70 21.23 -18.88
C LEU A 1005 -6.77 22.04 -17.58
N CYS A 1006 -6.81 21.39 -16.40
CA CYS A 1006 -6.72 22.04 -15.09
C CYS A 1006 -5.27 22.32 -14.64
N ILE A 1007 -4.31 21.49 -15.07
CA ILE A 1007 -2.89 21.55 -14.67
C ILE A 1007 -2.10 22.55 -15.54
N GLN A 1008 -2.63 22.94 -16.71
CA GLN A 1008 -2.09 24.04 -17.51
C GLN A 1008 -2.16 25.37 -16.75
N ASP A 1009 -1.06 25.69 -16.05
CA ASP A 1009 -0.80 27.01 -15.48
C ASP A 1009 -0.62 28.03 -16.63
N PRO A 1010 -1.32 29.18 -16.64
CA PRO A 1010 -1.08 30.25 -17.60
C PRO A 1010 0.26 30.97 -17.36
N ARG A 1011 1.38 30.24 -17.49
CA ARG A 1011 2.74 30.76 -17.71
C ARG A 1011 3.81 29.68 -17.98
N THR A 1012 4.16 29.50 -19.25
CA THR A 1012 5.55 29.18 -19.65
C THR A 1012 6.01 30.05 -20.81
N SER A 1013 6.37 31.30 -20.47
CA SER A 1013 7.32 32.12 -21.24
C SER A 1013 7.87 33.19 -20.30
N HIS A 1014 9.07 32.96 -19.77
CA HIS A 1014 9.73 33.90 -18.88
C HIS A 1014 10.29 35.10 -19.65
N SER A 1015 9.82 36.30 -19.36
CA SER A 1015 10.70 37.45 -19.15
C SER A 1015 10.05 38.45 -18.18
N ASN A 1016 10.85 39.34 -17.62
CA ASN A 1016 10.54 39.99 -16.35
C ASN A 1016 9.73 41.29 -16.47
N LEU A 1017 9.04 41.59 -15.36
CA LEU A 1017 8.77 42.91 -14.77
C LEU A 1017 7.33 43.47 -14.90
N ALA A 1018 6.92 44.11 -13.79
CA ALA A 1018 5.73 44.96 -13.59
C ALA A 1018 4.33 44.30 -13.60
N LYS A 1019 3.80 44.18 -12.37
CA LYS A 1019 2.40 43.93 -12.00
C LYS A 1019 1.42 44.84 -12.76
N SER A 1020 0.34 44.28 -13.32
CA SER A 1020 -0.93 44.98 -13.53
C SER A 1020 -2.12 43.99 -13.53
N ASN A 1021 -3.29 44.44 -13.10
CA ASN A 1021 -4.39 43.58 -12.63
C ASN A 1021 -5.39 43.16 -13.72
N THR A 1022 -5.54 41.87 -14.00
CA THR A 1022 -6.64 41.30 -14.82
C THR A 1022 -7.13 39.92 -14.30
N ASN A 1023 -7.38 39.81 -12.99
CA ASN A 1023 -7.70 38.54 -12.29
C ASN A 1023 -9.07 37.88 -12.63
N GLY A 1024 -9.75 38.25 -13.71
CA GLY A 1024 -11.12 37.78 -14.02
C GLY A 1024 -11.22 36.52 -14.89
N LEU A 1025 -10.62 36.55 -16.08
CA LEU A 1025 -10.98 35.59 -17.15
C LEU A 1025 -10.33 34.20 -17.03
N GLY A 1026 -9.07 34.12 -16.59
CA GLY A 1026 -8.34 32.85 -16.49
C GLY A 1026 -8.94 31.90 -15.44
N GLN A 1027 -9.36 32.44 -14.29
CA GLN A 1027 -10.02 31.68 -13.23
C GLN A 1027 -11.37 31.10 -13.68
N GLN A 1028 -12.10 31.80 -14.55
CA GLN A 1028 -13.43 31.37 -14.99
C GLN A 1028 -13.37 30.12 -15.89
N ASN A 1029 -12.33 29.99 -16.73
CA ASN A 1029 -12.10 28.79 -17.53
C ASN A 1029 -11.59 27.63 -16.68
N GLN A 1030 -10.61 27.85 -15.78
CA GLN A 1030 -10.17 26.81 -14.84
C GLN A 1030 -11.32 26.30 -13.97
N LEU A 1031 -12.18 27.18 -13.47
CA LEU A 1031 -13.39 26.81 -12.72
C LEU A 1031 -14.33 25.94 -13.56
N ALA A 1032 -14.50 26.23 -14.86
CA ALA A 1032 -15.31 25.40 -15.75
C ALA A 1032 -14.73 23.99 -15.96
N HIS A 1033 -13.41 23.85 -16.06
CA HIS A 1033 -12.76 22.53 -16.13
C HIS A 1033 -12.93 21.75 -14.80
N TRP A 1034 -12.74 22.40 -13.65
CA TRP A 1034 -13.00 21.80 -12.33
C TRP A 1034 -14.47 21.39 -12.14
N LEU A 1035 -15.43 22.20 -12.58
CA LEU A 1035 -16.86 21.86 -12.55
C LEU A 1035 -17.18 20.65 -13.45
N ASN A 1036 -16.51 20.50 -14.58
CA ASN A 1036 -16.65 19.31 -15.43
C ASN A 1036 -16.04 18.06 -14.77
N ILE A 1037 -14.89 18.15 -14.10
CA ILE A 1037 -14.31 17.06 -13.30
C ILE A 1037 -15.30 16.62 -12.20
N VAL A 1038 -15.84 17.58 -11.44
CA VAL A 1038 -16.83 17.32 -10.39
C VAL A 1038 -18.08 16.65 -10.98
N LYS A 1039 -18.53 17.06 -12.17
CA LYS A 1039 -19.68 16.46 -12.86
C LYS A 1039 -19.41 15.02 -13.32
N VAL A 1040 -18.22 14.72 -13.85
CA VAL A 1040 -17.82 13.34 -14.19
C VAL A 1040 -17.79 12.48 -12.92
N LEU A 1041 -17.09 12.93 -11.87
CA LEU A 1041 -17.03 12.23 -10.59
C LEU A 1041 -18.41 12.01 -9.96
N ALA A 1042 -19.30 12.99 -10.01
CA ALA A 1042 -20.68 12.88 -9.54
C ALA A 1042 -21.48 11.83 -10.33
N ASN A 1043 -21.37 11.81 -11.67
CA ASN A 1043 -22.03 10.81 -12.51
C ASN A 1043 -21.57 9.38 -12.14
N TYR A 1044 -20.26 9.15 -12.01
CA TYR A 1044 -19.72 7.85 -11.61
C TYR A 1044 -20.17 7.47 -10.19
N LEU A 1045 -20.13 8.40 -9.24
CA LEU A 1045 -20.58 8.19 -7.86
C LEU A 1045 -22.07 7.83 -7.80
N ASP A 1046 -22.92 8.47 -8.60
CA ASP A 1046 -24.35 8.19 -8.64
C ASP A 1046 -24.66 6.85 -9.34
N VAL A 1047 -23.90 6.46 -10.37
CA VAL A 1047 -23.99 5.11 -10.96
C VAL A 1047 -23.56 4.02 -9.96
N LEU A 1048 -22.51 4.24 -9.18
CA LEU A 1048 -22.05 3.30 -8.15
C LEU A 1048 -23.05 3.19 -6.98
N LYS A 1049 -23.63 4.32 -6.53
CA LYS A 1049 -24.72 4.34 -5.54
C LYS A 1049 -25.98 3.63 -6.02
N ALA A 1050 -26.39 3.88 -7.27
CA ALA A 1050 -27.58 3.28 -7.87
C ALA A 1050 -27.46 1.74 -8.02
N ASN A 1051 -26.23 1.22 -8.11
CA ASN A 1051 -25.93 -0.21 -8.13
C ASN A 1051 -25.51 -0.76 -6.75
N HIS A 1052 -25.69 0.00 -5.67
CA HIS A 1052 -25.37 -0.40 -4.30
C HIS A 1052 -23.95 -0.96 -4.11
N VAL A 1053 -22.96 -0.42 -4.85
CA VAL A 1053 -21.56 -0.85 -4.70
C VAL A 1053 -21.09 -0.49 -3.29
N GLY A 1054 -20.62 -1.50 -2.56
CA GLY A 1054 -20.26 -1.37 -1.14
C GLY A 1054 -19.03 -0.48 -0.94
N VAL A 1055 -19.26 0.75 -0.47
CA VAL A 1055 -18.20 1.56 0.16
C VAL A 1055 -17.88 0.90 1.51
N LYS A 1056 -16.59 0.64 1.75
CA LYS A 1056 -16.08 0.04 3.00
C LYS A 1056 -16.29 0.97 4.20
#